data_AF-A0A6P0Y6G6-F1
#
_entry.id   AF-A0A6P0Y6G6-F1
#
_cell.length_a   1.000
_cell.length_b   1.000
_cell.length_c   1.000
_cell.angle_alpha   90.00
_cell.angle_beta   90.00
_cell.angle_gamma   90.00
#
_symmetry.space_group_name_H-M   'P 1'
#
loop_
_entity.id
_entity.type
_entity.pdbx_description
1 polymer ?
#
loop_
_entity_poly.entity_id
_entity_poly.type
_entity_poly.pdbx_seq_one_letter_code
_entity_poly.pdbx_strand_id
1 'polypeptide(L)'
;MKENGIDQIDSQIHYKSLVRQAWDKYQEGNYSEMEKALKQSLEFSPYITTETISNWITNFTQFASEHNYKFDTDLFTESTNWNNLISFSLFESKTQEDKYIQPFYLWSSQAERSLTDKAQWITLLIEPETIYKLEGQTASKQLDASKKALIQIQFLDRLQQLIPSPYQGLSNSNKLGSFIYLPVNSQNLSPFNIQLCTPAAAKYVKLGFRSWYSKTPVVLASQLKLEQKSKLVFIPKFKPPEVQPNSNLIIATLLDSFSEACFKYEANIVPVDKSNWKQQFEHWQPSFFFAESIWRGNNGEWMGAMTKYKEKKNNPLREILNFCKQKGIKTVFWNKEDPPNFDLFIDAAQDFDYIFTVDENCIDAYQKTCGHNQVYSLPFAAQPYIHNPGGKPKELKEICFAGSWFANKHPDRRELLPILLDPALYRGLHIFDRMLHENRDDYRFPEKYQQAIVGTLDLEQVLMAYRSYKVFLNVNTVTNSPTMFSRRVFELLACGTPVISTKSLGVQKLLGDFVKITHSYTETNEHIDVLLNDEEVRQKLAHTGYRYVHENHTYKHRLEYILRKLQIKDKSLLTQPLVSVVAATNRPEYLENCLENYTRQKYTHKELLLVLNNNSYNLEEVRQKVSSLPNVKVFQVNEEKTLGECLNLGVDNSRGDYIAKFDDDDLYGSHFLGDMILAFSYTNAAIVGKQTYYGYLEDCEKLVIRFPGREHRYTNLVSGGTMVIKRKVFEQVRFPYKPFGTDTAFLKSCVESKLKIWSSDKYNFVQKRKLDTSYHTWKINEAEYIKNSIIVGKRLDISTLMI
;
A
#
# COMPACT_ATOMS: atom_id res chain seq x y z
N MET A 1 30.38 0.88 -14.00
CA MET A 1 29.64 -0.01 -13.05
C MET A 1 30.44 -1.28 -12.70
N LYS A 2 31.78 -1.20 -12.55
CA LYS A 2 32.62 -2.36 -12.16
C LYS A 2 33.75 -2.06 -11.16
N GLU A 3 33.87 -0.85 -10.61
CA GLU A 3 34.97 -0.52 -9.67
C GLU A 3 34.59 -0.61 -8.18
N ASN A 4 33.31 -0.55 -7.80
CA ASN A 4 32.90 -0.61 -6.37
C ASN A 4 32.88 -2.02 -5.75
N GLY A 5 33.10 -3.08 -6.55
CA GLY A 5 32.97 -4.47 -6.07
C GLY A 5 34.23 -5.05 -5.44
N ILE A 6 35.40 -4.47 -5.71
CA ILE A 6 36.70 -5.00 -5.26
C ILE A 6 36.98 -4.56 -3.81
N ASP A 7 36.75 -3.29 -3.46
CA ASP A 7 36.94 -2.78 -2.09
C ASP A 7 36.01 -3.42 -1.02
N GLN A 8 34.76 -3.77 -1.39
CA GLN A 8 33.82 -4.40 -0.45
C GLN A 8 34.18 -5.84 -0.12
N ILE A 9 34.72 -6.59 -1.09
CA ILE A 9 35.13 -7.98 -0.89
C ILE A 9 36.38 -8.02 0.00
N ASP A 10 37.35 -7.14 -0.24
CA ASP A 10 38.58 -7.06 0.55
C ASP A 10 38.32 -6.61 2.01
N SER A 11 37.36 -5.71 2.24
CA SER A 11 36.94 -5.28 3.58
C SER A 11 36.23 -6.41 4.35
N GLN A 12 35.37 -7.20 3.70
CA GLN A 12 34.71 -8.32 4.36
C GLN A 12 35.69 -9.45 4.74
N ILE A 13 36.71 -9.69 3.90
CA ILE A 13 37.78 -10.65 4.20
C ILE A 13 38.61 -10.17 5.39
N HIS A 14 38.97 -8.88 5.44
CA HIS A 14 39.68 -8.29 6.58
C HIS A 14 38.88 -8.36 7.87
N TYR A 15 37.59 -8.01 7.84
CA TYR A 15 36.69 -8.12 8.99
C TYR A 15 36.68 -9.54 9.56
N LYS A 16 36.42 -10.55 8.71
CA LYS A 16 36.38 -11.95 9.16
C LYS A 16 37.72 -12.43 9.71
N SER A 17 38.84 -12.01 9.11
CA SER A 17 40.19 -12.32 9.59
C SER A 17 40.44 -11.75 10.99
N LEU A 18 40.04 -10.50 11.24
CA LEU A 18 40.22 -9.83 12.53
C LEU A 18 39.34 -10.45 13.62
N VAL A 19 38.08 -10.81 13.30
CA VAL A 19 37.20 -11.54 14.23
C VAL A 19 37.74 -12.93 14.55
N ARG A 20 38.34 -13.61 13.57
CA ARG A 20 39.01 -14.90 13.81
C ARG A 20 40.27 -14.76 14.66
N GLN A 21 41.09 -13.74 14.39
CA GLN A 21 42.27 -13.43 15.20
C GLN A 21 41.90 -13.11 16.65
N ALA A 22 40.79 -12.38 16.86
CA ALA A 22 40.28 -12.11 18.20
C ALA A 22 39.90 -13.40 18.94
N TRP A 23 39.24 -14.34 18.26
CA TRP A 23 38.92 -15.64 18.82
C TRP A 23 40.17 -16.43 19.23
N ASP A 24 41.20 -16.46 18.38
CA ASP A 24 42.44 -17.18 18.69
C ASP A 24 43.13 -16.56 19.93
N LYS A 25 43.12 -15.23 20.07
CA LYS A 25 43.67 -14.55 21.25
C LYS A 25 42.84 -14.74 22.51
N TYR A 26 41.52 -14.88 22.38
CA TYR A 26 40.64 -15.25 23.49
C TYR A 26 40.99 -16.66 24.01
N GLN A 27 41.24 -17.62 23.12
CA GLN A 27 41.64 -18.99 23.48
C GLN A 27 43.00 -19.06 24.18
N GLU A 28 43.94 -18.21 23.77
CA GLU A 28 45.25 -18.06 24.42
C GLU A 28 45.19 -17.36 25.80
N GLY A 29 44.02 -16.89 26.23
CA GLY A 29 43.84 -16.10 27.46
C GLY A 29 44.37 -14.66 27.36
N ASN A 30 44.66 -14.17 26.15
CA ASN A 30 45.17 -12.83 25.91
C ASN A 30 44.04 -11.85 25.56
N TYR A 31 43.25 -11.49 26.57
CA TYR A 31 42.06 -10.66 26.42
C TYR A 31 42.34 -9.23 25.94
N SER A 32 43.55 -8.70 26.16
CA SER A 32 43.94 -7.37 25.68
C SER A 32 44.14 -7.33 24.16
N GLU A 33 44.79 -8.35 23.59
CA GLU A 33 44.96 -8.44 22.13
C GLU A 33 43.66 -8.88 21.43
N MET A 34 42.83 -9.69 22.09
CA MET A 34 41.46 -9.95 21.62
C MET A 34 40.66 -8.65 21.49
N GLU A 35 40.64 -7.83 22.54
CA GLU A 35 39.94 -6.53 22.54
C GLU A 35 40.43 -5.63 21.41
N LYS A 36 41.75 -5.58 21.18
CA LYS A 36 42.37 -4.80 20.10
C LYS A 36 41.96 -5.29 18.70
N ALA A 37 41.96 -6.60 18.48
CA ALA A 37 41.53 -7.18 17.20
C ALA A 37 40.04 -6.93 16.92
N LEU A 38 39.18 -7.02 17.95
CA LEU A 38 37.76 -6.67 17.81
C LEU A 38 37.57 -5.18 17.51
N LYS A 39 38.30 -4.28 18.19
CA LYS A 39 38.27 -2.83 17.87
C LYS A 39 38.69 -2.56 16.43
N GLN A 40 39.77 -3.15 15.96
CA GLN A 40 40.22 -3.00 14.57
C GLN A 40 39.19 -3.55 13.57
N SER A 41 38.45 -4.61 13.94
CA SER A 41 37.41 -5.17 13.07
C SER A 41 36.24 -4.20 12.83
N LEU A 42 36.01 -3.22 13.71
CA LEU A 42 34.94 -2.22 13.54
C LEU A 42 35.10 -1.41 12.24
N GLU A 43 36.34 -1.06 11.87
CA GLU A 43 36.65 -0.27 10.66
C GLU A 43 36.27 -1.00 9.36
N PHE A 44 36.28 -2.33 9.37
CA PHE A 44 36.04 -3.17 8.20
C PHE A 44 34.68 -3.86 8.23
N SER A 45 33.89 -3.65 9.29
CA SER A 45 32.63 -4.35 9.50
C SER A 45 31.59 -3.95 8.45
N PRO A 46 30.92 -4.92 7.79
CA PRO A 46 29.82 -4.63 6.88
C PRO A 46 28.50 -4.34 7.62
N TYR A 47 28.51 -4.43 8.96
CA TYR A 47 27.35 -4.29 9.82
C TYR A 47 27.40 -2.97 10.60
N ILE A 48 26.26 -2.49 11.08
CA ILE A 48 26.23 -1.38 12.04
C ILE A 48 26.78 -1.85 13.39
N THR A 49 27.33 -0.95 14.22
CA THR A 49 28.10 -1.31 15.43
C THR A 49 27.40 -2.31 16.36
N THR A 50 26.09 -2.19 16.56
CA THR A 50 25.32 -3.14 17.39
C THR A 50 25.19 -4.52 16.76
N GLU A 51 25.03 -4.58 15.44
CA GLU A 51 25.05 -5.82 14.69
C GLU A 51 26.45 -6.42 14.64
N THR A 52 27.50 -5.60 14.53
CA THR A 52 28.90 -6.03 14.64
C THR A 52 29.17 -6.71 15.99
N ILE A 53 28.70 -6.11 17.08
CA ILE A 53 28.79 -6.68 18.43
C ILE A 53 28.06 -8.02 18.53
N SER A 54 26.81 -8.10 18.05
CA SER A 54 26.06 -9.34 18.00
C SER A 54 26.76 -10.38 17.13
N ASN A 55 27.33 -9.95 16.01
CA ASN A 55 28.03 -10.80 15.07
C ASN A 55 29.32 -11.37 15.67
N TRP A 56 30.06 -10.62 16.51
CA TRP A 56 31.19 -11.15 17.26
C TRP A 56 30.78 -12.31 18.16
N ILE A 57 29.71 -12.14 18.94
CA ILE A 57 29.19 -13.21 19.82
C ILE A 57 28.79 -14.42 18.99
N THR A 58 28.00 -14.23 17.92
CA THR A 58 27.58 -15.33 17.03
C THR A 58 28.77 -16.07 16.43
N ASN A 59 29.81 -15.36 15.97
CA ASN A 59 31.01 -16.00 15.43
C ASN A 59 31.82 -16.73 16.51
N PHE A 60 31.96 -16.17 17.72
CA PHE A 60 32.66 -16.83 18.82
C PHE A 60 31.93 -18.12 19.25
N THR A 61 30.60 -18.08 19.35
CA THR A 61 29.77 -19.27 19.60
C THR A 61 29.92 -20.31 18.49
N GLN A 62 29.95 -19.87 17.22
CA GLN A 62 30.14 -20.75 16.09
C GLN A 62 31.55 -21.39 16.09
N PHE A 63 32.61 -20.61 16.25
CA PHE A 63 33.99 -21.10 16.30
C PHE A 63 34.23 -22.08 17.45
N ALA A 64 33.61 -21.82 18.60
CA ALA A 64 33.61 -22.74 19.74
C ALA A 64 32.99 -24.09 19.38
N SER A 65 31.82 -24.07 18.71
CA SER A 65 31.11 -25.29 18.29
C SER A 65 31.87 -26.10 17.25
N GLU A 66 32.61 -25.44 16.34
CA GLU A 66 33.40 -26.09 15.29
C GLU A 66 34.62 -26.86 15.85
N HIS A 67 35.12 -26.48 17.04
CA HIS A 67 36.34 -27.03 17.65
C HIS A 67 36.06 -27.70 19.02
N ASN A 68 34.80 -27.97 19.35
CA ASN A 68 34.35 -28.64 20.58
C ASN A 68 34.72 -27.91 21.90
N TYR A 69 34.86 -26.58 21.84
CA TYR A 69 35.08 -25.75 23.04
C TYR A 69 33.75 -25.24 23.62
N LYS A 70 33.71 -25.06 24.94
CA LYS A 70 32.57 -24.44 25.63
C LYS A 70 32.80 -22.93 25.74
N PHE A 71 32.06 -22.14 24.96
CA PHE A 71 32.05 -20.67 25.06
C PHE A 71 30.87 -20.21 25.92
N ASP A 72 31.18 -19.68 27.10
CA ASP A 72 30.18 -19.14 28.02
C ASP A 72 29.94 -17.66 27.70
N THR A 73 28.79 -17.40 27.08
CA THR A 73 28.43 -16.05 26.60
C THR A 73 28.15 -15.10 27.76
N ASP A 74 27.57 -15.60 28.85
CA ASP A 74 27.24 -14.79 30.02
C ASP A 74 28.53 -14.33 30.70
N LEU A 75 29.46 -15.25 30.93
CA LEU A 75 30.76 -14.93 31.52
C LEU A 75 31.59 -13.97 30.64
N PHE A 76 31.52 -14.14 29.33
CA PHE A 76 32.24 -13.27 28.38
C PHE A 76 31.69 -11.85 28.39
N THR A 77 30.36 -11.71 28.36
CA THR A 77 29.68 -10.40 28.32
C THR A 77 29.73 -9.65 29.65
N GLU A 78 30.01 -10.33 30.76
CA GLU A 78 30.26 -9.70 32.06
C GLU A 78 31.73 -9.26 32.27
N SER A 79 32.65 -9.64 31.37
CA SER A 79 34.07 -9.34 31.53
C SER A 79 34.40 -7.84 31.41
N THR A 80 35.41 -7.38 32.16
CA THR A 80 35.88 -5.98 32.11
C THR A 80 36.32 -5.56 30.71
N ASN A 81 36.99 -6.45 29.98
CA ASN A 81 37.44 -6.21 28.61
C ASN A 81 36.26 -6.07 27.64
N TRP A 82 35.21 -6.88 27.81
CA TRP A 82 33.98 -6.73 27.04
C TRP A 82 33.25 -5.42 27.37
N ASN A 83 33.11 -5.08 28.64
CA ASN A 83 32.48 -3.82 29.05
C ASN A 83 33.25 -2.58 28.52
N ASN A 84 34.58 -2.62 28.50
CA ASN A 84 35.41 -1.60 27.87
C ASN A 84 35.23 -1.53 26.35
N LEU A 85 35.16 -2.69 25.68
CA LEU A 85 34.92 -2.81 24.25
C LEU A 85 33.53 -2.27 23.87
N ILE A 86 32.49 -2.60 24.63
CA ILE A 86 31.12 -2.11 24.43
C ILE A 86 31.04 -0.61 24.68
N SER A 87 31.65 -0.14 25.77
CA SER A 87 31.70 1.31 26.07
C SER A 87 32.42 2.07 24.96
N PHE A 88 33.54 1.54 24.44
CA PHE A 88 34.27 2.13 23.32
C PHE A 88 33.47 2.07 22.01
N SER A 89 32.86 0.93 21.68
CA SER A 89 32.11 0.75 20.42
C SER A 89 30.83 1.60 20.40
N LEU A 90 30.12 1.70 21.52
CA LEU A 90 28.95 2.58 21.68
C LEU A 90 29.34 4.06 21.77
N PHE A 91 30.58 4.37 22.14
CA PHE A 91 31.14 5.72 22.05
C PHE A 91 31.56 6.05 20.61
N GLU A 92 32.16 5.10 19.88
CA GLU A 92 32.52 5.28 18.47
C GLU A 92 31.31 5.40 17.55
N SER A 93 30.23 4.67 17.82
CA SER A 93 28.95 4.82 17.10
C SER A 93 28.30 6.19 17.34
N LYS A 94 28.59 6.83 18.48
CA LYS A 94 28.24 8.24 18.74
C LYS A 94 29.20 9.22 18.07
N THR A 95 30.40 8.81 17.67
CA THR A 95 31.40 9.65 17.00
C THR A 95 31.50 9.43 15.49
N GLN A 96 30.51 8.79 14.84
CA GLN A 96 30.25 9.04 13.42
C GLN A 96 29.67 10.46 13.24
N GLU A 97 30.58 11.42 13.42
CA GLU A 97 30.54 12.87 13.31
C GLU A 97 29.23 13.57 13.67
N ASP A 98 28.90 13.60 14.96
CA ASP A 98 28.21 14.77 15.50
C ASP A 98 29.09 16.00 15.21
N LYS A 99 28.61 16.89 14.34
CA LYS A 99 29.35 18.11 13.99
C LYS A 99 28.97 19.21 14.95
N TYR A 100 29.85 19.46 15.90
CA TYR A 100 29.71 20.53 16.88
C TYR A 100 30.30 21.83 16.35
N ILE A 101 29.49 22.88 16.30
CA ILE A 101 29.97 24.25 16.00
C ILE A 101 29.96 25.07 17.28
N GLN A 102 31.05 25.78 17.55
CA GLN A 102 31.19 26.61 18.75
C GLN A 102 30.21 27.79 18.74
N PRO A 103 29.76 28.26 19.92
CA PRO A 103 28.90 29.44 20.06
C PRO A 103 29.44 30.68 19.34
N PHE A 104 28.55 31.50 18.76
CA PHE A 104 28.92 32.77 18.12
C PHE A 104 27.80 33.82 18.19
N TYR A 105 28.19 35.09 17.96
CA TYR A 105 27.29 36.24 18.04
C TYR A 105 26.83 36.72 16.66
N LEU A 106 25.53 36.91 16.50
CA LEU A 106 24.93 37.56 15.33
C LEU A 106 24.65 39.04 15.64
N TRP A 107 25.50 39.91 15.10
CA TRP A 107 25.40 41.35 15.25
C TRP A 107 24.47 41.95 14.18
N SER A 108 23.56 42.84 14.59
CA SER A 108 22.80 43.71 13.68
C SER A 108 22.98 45.15 14.12
N SER A 109 23.35 46.03 13.19
CA SER A 109 23.53 47.47 13.42
C SER A 109 22.33 48.31 12.94
N GLN A 110 21.24 47.70 12.51
CA GLN A 110 20.15 48.41 11.82
C GLN A 110 18.89 48.57 12.69
N ALA A 111 18.36 49.79 12.74
CA ALA A 111 17.18 50.18 13.51
C ALA A 111 15.84 49.92 12.77
N GLU A 112 15.88 49.63 11.47
CA GLU A 112 14.73 49.38 10.61
C GLU A 112 14.38 47.88 10.51
N ARG A 113 13.19 47.54 10.00
CA ARG A 113 12.74 46.14 9.78
C ARG A 113 13.50 45.45 8.64
N SER A 114 14.80 45.25 8.81
CA SER A 114 15.72 44.67 7.84
C SER A 114 16.47 43.45 8.40
N LEU A 115 17.04 42.64 7.51
CA LEU A 115 17.97 41.55 7.84
C LEU A 115 19.38 42.11 8.01
N THR A 116 20.22 41.41 8.76
CA THR A 116 21.67 41.65 8.69
C THR A 116 22.18 41.53 7.25
N ASP A 117 23.08 42.43 6.86
CA ASP A 117 23.61 42.51 5.49
C ASP A 117 24.36 41.22 5.10
N LYS A 118 25.12 40.63 6.03
CA LYS A 118 25.85 39.36 5.84
C LYS A 118 25.30 38.26 6.74
N ALA A 119 25.17 37.06 6.18
CA ALA A 119 24.91 35.84 6.95
C ALA A 119 26.22 35.23 7.43
N GLN A 120 26.20 34.63 8.62
CA GLN A 120 27.30 33.78 9.06
C GLN A 120 27.05 32.36 8.53
N TRP A 121 27.85 31.95 7.55
CA TRP A 121 27.72 30.66 6.88
C TRP A 121 28.61 29.60 7.52
N ILE A 122 28.05 28.41 7.71
CA ILE A 122 28.77 27.20 8.09
C ILE A 122 28.44 26.12 7.07
N THR A 123 29.45 25.39 6.60
CA THR A 123 29.29 24.29 5.65
C THR A 123 29.63 22.98 6.34
N LEU A 124 28.74 21.99 6.25
CA LEU A 124 28.91 20.67 6.82
C LEU A 124 28.75 19.60 5.75
N LEU A 125 29.56 18.54 5.81
CA LEU A 125 29.38 17.33 5.00
C LEU A 125 28.17 16.54 5.50
N ILE A 126 27.37 16.04 4.56
CA ILE A 126 26.16 15.25 4.79
C ILE A 126 26.09 14.09 3.77
N GLU A 127 25.29 13.09 4.11
CA GLU A 127 24.84 12.04 3.21
C GLU A 127 23.61 12.51 2.40
N PRO A 128 23.49 12.11 1.12
CA PRO A 128 22.26 12.31 0.37
C PRO A 128 21.11 11.45 0.93
N GLU A 129 19.87 11.83 0.63
CA GLU A 129 18.65 11.09 0.98
C GLU A 129 18.59 10.65 2.45
N THR A 130 18.96 11.55 3.35
CA THR A 130 19.15 11.28 4.78
C THR A 130 18.40 12.32 5.60
N ILE A 131 17.81 11.88 6.70
CA ILE A 131 17.17 12.74 7.68
C ILE A 131 18.21 13.11 8.72
N TYR A 132 18.44 14.41 8.86
CA TYR A 132 19.25 15.00 9.91
C TYR A 132 18.39 15.79 10.90
N LYS A 133 18.87 15.83 12.13
CA LYS A 133 18.35 16.65 13.21
C LYS A 133 19.39 17.71 13.57
N LEU A 134 19.00 18.98 13.45
CA LEU A 134 19.84 20.13 13.79
C LEU A 134 19.34 20.75 15.09
N GLU A 135 20.15 20.71 16.13
CA GLU A 135 19.82 21.21 17.47
C GLU A 135 20.76 22.34 17.88
N GLY A 136 20.21 23.31 18.60
CA GLY A 136 20.97 24.39 19.20
C GLY A 136 20.10 25.26 20.10
N GLN A 137 20.70 26.30 20.67
CA GLN A 137 20.01 27.24 21.54
C GLN A 137 20.34 28.67 21.14
N THR A 138 19.33 29.55 21.19
CA THR A 138 19.54 30.99 20.99
C THR A 138 19.23 31.79 22.25
N ALA A 139 19.78 32.99 22.37
CA ALA A 139 19.43 33.95 23.43
C ALA A 139 19.56 35.41 22.94
N SER A 140 18.78 36.33 23.53
CA SER A 140 18.99 37.78 23.37
C SER A 140 18.60 38.57 24.63
N LYS A 141 19.15 39.79 24.77
CA LYS A 141 19.07 40.59 26.01
C LYS A 141 17.79 41.44 26.19
N GLN A 142 16.99 41.74 25.15
CA GLN A 142 15.71 42.48 25.24
C GLN A 142 14.70 41.95 24.19
N LEU A 143 13.41 41.81 24.53
CA LEU A 143 12.36 41.26 23.62
C LEU A 143 11.36 42.32 23.15
N ASP A 144 10.82 42.08 21.94
CA ASP A 144 9.44 42.48 21.58
C ASP A 144 8.80 41.64 20.42
N ALA A 145 9.35 40.47 20.03
CA ALA A 145 8.69 39.51 19.12
C ALA A 145 9.49 38.18 18.94
N SER A 146 8.83 37.09 18.56
CA SER A 146 9.40 35.74 18.35
C SER A 146 10.16 35.51 17.03
N LYS A 147 10.10 36.45 16.08
CA LYS A 147 10.81 36.36 14.78
C LYS A 147 11.99 37.33 14.78
N LYS A 148 13.12 36.96 15.40
CA LYS A 148 14.32 37.83 15.47
C LYS A 148 15.60 37.19 14.94
N ALA A 149 15.57 35.89 14.64
CA ALA A 149 16.65 35.20 13.96
C ALA A 149 16.09 34.16 12.99
N LEU A 150 16.87 33.84 11.97
CA LEU A 150 16.58 32.77 11.04
C LEU A 150 17.88 32.08 10.62
N ILE A 151 17.73 30.87 10.11
CA ILE A 151 18.78 30.10 9.45
C ILE A 151 18.37 29.88 7.99
N GLN A 152 19.22 30.33 7.08
CA GLN A 152 19.15 29.99 5.66
C GLN A 152 19.78 28.62 5.47
N ILE A 153 19.20 27.80 4.61
CA ILE A 153 19.69 26.45 4.34
C ILE A 153 19.89 26.32 2.84
N GLN A 154 21.06 25.83 2.45
CA GLN A 154 21.43 25.52 1.06
C GLN A 154 22.04 24.13 1.01
N PHE A 155 21.63 23.31 0.04
CA PHE A 155 22.31 22.05 -0.24
C PHE A 155 23.21 22.19 -1.44
N LEU A 156 24.41 21.63 -1.36
CA LEU A 156 25.37 21.62 -2.46
C LEU A 156 25.69 20.19 -2.88
N ASP A 157 25.96 19.99 -4.17
CA ASP A 157 26.42 18.73 -4.70
C ASP A 157 27.93 18.49 -4.45
N ARG A 158 28.47 17.39 -5.00
CA ARG A 158 29.91 17.06 -4.88
C ARG A 158 30.84 18.09 -5.54
N LEU A 159 30.33 18.85 -6.51
CA LEU A 159 31.05 19.93 -7.19
C LEU A 159 30.83 21.29 -6.49
N GLN A 160 30.20 21.29 -5.31
CA GLN A 160 29.80 22.47 -4.54
C GLN A 160 28.82 23.40 -5.28
N GLN A 161 28.10 22.89 -6.28
CA GLN A 161 27.05 23.63 -6.95
C GLN A 161 25.77 23.61 -6.14
N LEU A 162 25.05 24.73 -6.15
CA LEU A 162 23.80 24.88 -5.41
C LEU A 162 22.70 23.98 -6.01
N ILE A 163 22.14 23.11 -5.18
CA ILE A 163 20.96 22.32 -5.53
C ILE A 163 19.73 23.25 -5.44
N PRO A 164 18.90 23.37 -6.48
CA PRO A 164 17.76 24.30 -6.47
C PRO A 164 16.75 24.04 -5.33
N SER A 165 16.31 25.12 -4.69
CA SER A 165 15.18 25.17 -3.74
C SER A 165 13.83 25.21 -4.48
N PRO A 166 12.67 24.96 -3.84
CA PRO A 166 12.43 24.81 -2.40
C PRO A 166 12.83 23.44 -1.85
N TYR A 167 13.37 23.42 -0.64
CA TYR A 167 13.58 22.17 0.11
C TYR A 167 12.39 21.90 1.02
N GLN A 168 12.10 20.63 1.25
CA GLN A 168 10.96 20.22 2.08
C GLN A 168 11.15 20.69 3.53
N GLY A 169 10.05 21.16 4.13
CA GLY A 169 9.98 21.61 5.53
C GLY A 169 10.57 22.97 5.84
N LEU A 170 10.96 23.73 4.80
CA LEU A 170 11.52 25.06 4.94
C LEU A 170 10.64 26.10 4.25
N SER A 171 10.60 27.31 4.82
CA SER A 171 10.01 28.47 4.14
C SER A 171 10.91 28.89 2.99
N ASN A 172 10.32 29.39 1.89
CA ASN A 172 11.10 29.83 0.73
C ASN A 172 10.77 31.28 0.37
N SER A 173 11.76 32.05 -0.06
CA SER A 173 11.55 33.40 -0.61
C SER A 173 12.50 33.70 -1.76
N ASN A 174 12.07 34.53 -2.70
CA ASN A 174 12.90 34.92 -3.85
C ASN A 174 14.22 35.62 -3.44
N LYS A 175 14.26 36.24 -2.25
CA LYS A 175 15.44 36.96 -1.74
C LYS A 175 16.38 36.09 -0.90
N LEU A 176 15.85 35.14 -0.11
CA LEU A 176 16.63 34.37 0.87
C LEU A 176 16.83 32.90 0.49
N GLY A 177 16.12 32.40 -0.52
CA GLY A 177 16.01 30.96 -0.75
C GLY A 177 15.28 30.28 0.42
N SER A 178 15.68 29.05 0.74
CA SER A 178 15.11 28.25 1.83
C SER A 178 15.61 28.73 3.20
N PHE A 179 14.70 28.91 4.16
CA PHE A 179 15.02 29.34 5.52
C PHE A 179 13.98 28.86 6.56
N ILE A 180 14.34 28.94 7.84
CA ILE A 180 13.42 28.76 8.97
C ILE A 180 13.74 29.76 10.08
N TYR A 181 12.72 30.27 10.75
CA TYR A 181 12.90 31.17 11.89
C TYR A 181 13.34 30.39 13.12
N LEU A 182 14.24 30.98 13.91
CA LEU A 182 14.68 30.43 15.18
C LEU A 182 13.87 31.06 16.32
N PRO A 183 13.42 30.28 17.32
CA PRO A 183 12.84 30.82 18.54
C PRO A 183 13.91 31.62 19.29
N VAL A 184 13.54 32.80 19.78
CA VAL A 184 14.41 33.68 20.59
C VAL A 184 13.56 34.26 21.72
N ASN A 185 13.93 33.98 22.98
CA ASN A 185 13.29 34.56 24.17
C ASN A 185 14.25 35.52 24.90
N SER A 186 13.68 36.55 25.53
CA SER A 186 14.41 37.38 26.50
C SER A 186 14.46 36.64 27.81
N GLN A 187 15.63 36.58 28.44
CA GLN A 187 15.90 36.04 29.78
C GLN A 187 16.35 34.56 29.83
N ASN A 188 15.99 33.69 28.87
CA ASN A 188 16.39 32.27 28.88
C ASN A 188 16.93 31.76 27.52
N LEU A 189 17.78 30.73 27.58
CA LEU A 189 18.19 29.94 26.42
C LEU A 189 16.96 29.31 25.76
N SER A 190 16.76 29.59 24.47
CA SER A 190 15.65 29.09 23.67
C SER A 190 16.14 27.95 22.78
N PRO A 191 15.82 26.69 23.10
CA PRO A 191 16.22 25.57 22.27
C PRO A 191 15.46 25.61 20.94
N PHE A 192 16.12 25.13 19.88
CA PHE A 192 15.50 24.84 18.60
C PHE A 192 15.93 23.47 18.11
N ASN A 193 15.06 22.87 17.32
CA ASN A 193 15.23 21.53 16.80
C ASN A 193 14.63 21.47 15.39
N ILE A 194 15.50 21.42 14.39
CA ILE A 194 15.13 21.53 12.98
C ILE A 194 15.44 20.21 12.30
N GLN A 195 14.44 19.64 11.66
CA GLN A 195 14.60 18.46 10.84
C GLN A 195 14.95 18.85 9.40
N LEU A 196 16.00 18.22 8.85
CA LEU A 196 16.49 18.46 7.51
C LEU A 196 16.47 17.16 6.72
N CYS A 197 15.79 17.15 5.57
CA CYS A 197 15.85 16.06 4.61
C CYS A 197 16.80 16.43 3.47
N THR A 198 17.83 15.63 3.24
CA THR A 198 18.85 15.94 2.24
C THR A 198 18.42 15.47 0.84
N PRO A 199 18.57 16.29 -0.21
CA PRO A 199 18.32 15.88 -1.60
C PRO A 199 19.25 14.76 -2.07
N ALA A 200 18.85 14.02 -3.10
CA ALA A 200 19.63 12.91 -3.65
C ALA A 200 21.03 13.26 -4.17
N ALA A 201 21.23 14.50 -4.64
CA ALA A 201 22.52 14.98 -5.11
C ALA A 201 23.38 15.62 -4.01
N ALA A 202 22.86 15.78 -2.79
CA ALA A 202 23.51 16.58 -1.76
C ALA A 202 24.75 15.88 -1.17
N LYS A 203 25.84 16.65 -1.06
CA LYS A 203 27.06 16.26 -0.33
C LYS A 203 27.39 17.24 0.79
N TYR A 204 26.93 18.49 0.69
CA TYR A 204 27.14 19.51 1.71
C TYR A 204 25.84 20.23 2.04
N VAL A 205 25.70 20.67 3.29
CA VAL A 205 24.69 21.64 3.72
C VAL A 205 25.40 22.92 4.16
N LYS A 206 24.92 24.07 3.67
CA LYS A 206 25.31 25.38 4.17
C LYS A 206 24.21 25.97 5.03
N LEU A 207 24.57 26.39 6.23
CA LEU A 207 23.73 26.96 7.25
C LEU A 207 24.09 28.44 7.44
N GLY A 208 23.22 29.34 7.01
CA GLY A 208 23.44 30.78 7.00
C GLY A 208 22.63 31.47 8.09
N PHE A 209 23.26 31.79 9.20
CA PHE A 209 22.59 32.41 10.35
C PHE A 209 22.46 33.92 10.17
N ARG A 210 21.26 34.46 10.44
CA ARG A 210 20.96 35.90 10.39
C ARG A 210 20.07 36.31 11.55
N SER A 211 20.20 37.57 11.98
CA SER A 211 19.18 38.22 12.79
C SER A 211 18.23 39.05 11.92
N TRP A 212 17.00 39.20 12.37
CA TRP A 212 15.91 39.97 11.74
C TRP A 212 15.40 40.98 12.75
N TYR A 213 15.54 42.27 12.46
CA TYR A 213 14.96 43.34 13.27
C TYR A 213 15.31 43.29 14.77
N SER A 214 16.55 42.98 15.16
CA SER A 214 16.97 42.93 16.57
C SER A 214 17.85 44.12 16.97
N LYS A 215 17.46 44.86 18.02
CA LYS A 215 18.26 45.98 18.59
C LYS A 215 19.44 45.50 19.44
N THR A 216 19.38 44.25 19.93
CA THR A 216 20.44 43.58 20.68
C THR A 216 20.96 42.36 19.89
N PRO A 217 22.24 41.98 20.02
CA PRO A 217 22.75 40.78 19.37
C PRO A 217 21.92 39.53 19.72
N VAL A 218 21.73 38.64 18.74
CA VAL A 218 21.23 37.29 18.99
C VAL A 218 22.43 36.37 19.11
N VAL A 219 22.50 35.59 20.18
CA VAL A 219 23.59 34.66 20.44
C VAL A 219 23.13 33.26 20.08
N LEU A 220 23.93 32.52 19.32
CA LEU A 220 23.86 31.06 19.31
C LEU A 220 24.66 30.58 20.51
N ALA A 221 23.96 30.25 21.60
CA ALA A 221 24.53 30.18 22.94
C ALA A 221 24.97 28.78 23.37
N SER A 222 24.66 27.76 22.57
CA SER A 222 25.14 26.38 22.74
C SER A 222 25.92 25.93 21.52
N GLN A 223 26.61 24.80 21.64
CA GLN A 223 27.11 24.10 20.47
C GLN A 223 25.94 23.70 19.56
N LEU A 224 26.09 23.95 18.26
CA LEU A 224 25.15 23.44 17.25
C LEU A 224 25.46 21.96 17.03
N LYS A 225 24.47 21.08 17.15
CA LYS A 225 24.61 19.64 16.89
C LYS A 225 23.85 19.27 15.62
N LEU A 226 24.53 18.71 14.62
CA LEU A 226 23.90 18.08 13.47
C LEU A 226 24.05 16.56 13.61
N GLU A 227 22.94 15.87 13.86
CA GLU A 227 22.90 14.42 14.09
C GLU A 227 22.15 13.72 12.94
N GLN A 228 22.73 12.65 12.39
CA GLN A 228 22.06 11.79 11.43
C GLN A 228 21.05 10.88 12.14
N LYS A 229 19.79 10.86 11.68
CA LYS A 229 18.74 10.02 12.30
C LYS A 229 18.44 8.76 11.53
N SER A 230 18.26 8.86 10.23
CA SER A 230 17.86 7.72 9.40
C SER A 230 18.07 8.02 7.91
N LYS A 231 18.14 6.97 7.09
CA LYS A 231 18.11 7.11 5.63
C LYS A 231 16.66 7.14 5.15
N LEU A 232 16.40 7.95 4.13
CA LEU A 232 15.12 7.96 3.44
C LEU A 232 14.95 6.63 2.70
N VAL A 233 13.74 6.10 2.76
CA VAL A 233 13.39 4.89 2.02
C VAL A 233 12.71 5.29 0.72
N PHE A 234 13.35 4.95 -0.39
CA PHE A 234 12.77 5.16 -1.71
C PHE A 234 11.57 4.24 -1.93
N ILE A 235 10.41 4.86 -2.18
CA ILE A 235 9.21 4.20 -2.68
C ILE A 235 8.92 4.77 -4.07
N PRO A 236 8.92 3.94 -5.13
CA PRO A 236 8.64 4.43 -6.47
C PRO A 236 7.20 4.88 -6.57
N LYS A 237 6.92 5.80 -7.50
CA LYS A 237 5.57 6.27 -7.77
C LYS A 237 4.78 5.20 -8.51
N PHE A 238 3.59 4.87 -8.02
CA PHE A 238 2.64 4.05 -8.78
C PHE A 238 1.95 4.94 -9.80
N LYS A 239 2.07 4.61 -11.10
CA LYS A 239 1.37 5.33 -12.16
C LYS A 239 -0.07 4.80 -12.29
N PRO A 240 -1.10 5.59 -11.93
CA PRO A 240 -2.48 5.15 -12.10
C PRO A 240 -2.79 4.90 -13.59
N PRO A 241 -3.62 3.90 -13.92
CA PRO A 241 -4.03 3.69 -15.29
C PRO A 241 -4.94 4.82 -15.76
N GLU A 242 -4.78 5.21 -17.03
CA GLU A 242 -5.73 6.05 -17.75
C GLU A 242 -6.75 5.16 -18.44
N VAL A 243 -7.97 5.15 -17.92
CA VAL A 243 -9.09 4.35 -18.44
C VAL A 243 -10.33 5.21 -18.47
N GLN A 244 -11.26 4.86 -19.35
CA GLN A 244 -12.58 5.48 -19.38
C GLN A 244 -13.38 5.09 -18.14
N PRO A 245 -14.26 5.97 -17.63
CA PRO A 245 -15.11 5.63 -16.50
C PRO A 245 -16.06 4.47 -16.81
N ASN A 246 -16.50 3.77 -15.76
CA ASN A 246 -17.45 2.65 -15.84
C ASN A 246 -18.88 3.07 -16.23
N SER A 247 -19.16 4.38 -16.24
CA SER A 247 -20.46 4.94 -16.58
C SER A 247 -20.34 6.22 -17.40
N ASN A 248 -21.38 6.49 -18.19
CA ASN A 248 -21.61 7.76 -18.88
C ASN A 248 -22.23 8.84 -17.98
N LEU A 249 -22.49 8.54 -16.70
CA LEU A 249 -23.00 9.48 -15.72
C LEU A 249 -22.05 10.67 -15.59
N ILE A 250 -22.62 11.88 -15.62
CA ILE A 250 -21.88 13.13 -15.43
C ILE A 250 -22.21 13.68 -14.05
N ILE A 251 -21.19 13.90 -13.22
CA ILE A 251 -21.35 14.38 -11.83
C ILE A 251 -20.51 15.63 -11.66
N ALA A 252 -21.11 16.76 -11.27
CA ALA A 252 -20.34 17.92 -10.85
C ALA A 252 -19.79 17.67 -9.44
N THR A 253 -18.49 17.88 -9.22
CA THR A 253 -17.83 17.48 -7.97
C THR A 253 -17.06 18.60 -7.27
N LEU A 254 -17.07 18.56 -5.95
CA LEU A 254 -16.19 19.35 -5.10
C LEU A 254 -15.51 18.41 -4.09
N LEU A 255 -14.33 17.91 -4.45
CA LEU A 255 -13.62 16.84 -3.75
C LEU A 255 -12.14 17.22 -3.51
N ASP A 256 -11.53 16.68 -2.46
CA ASP A 256 -10.08 16.63 -2.32
C ASP A 256 -9.50 15.58 -3.28
N SER A 257 -8.21 15.71 -3.61
CA SER A 257 -7.53 14.91 -4.63
C SER A 257 -7.58 13.39 -4.41
N PHE A 258 -7.60 12.94 -3.16
CA PHE A 258 -7.72 11.50 -2.83
C PHE A 258 -9.08 10.93 -3.20
N SER A 259 -10.16 11.67 -2.95
CA SER A 259 -11.52 11.23 -3.27
C SER A 259 -11.79 11.33 -4.76
N GLU A 260 -11.31 12.41 -5.41
CA GLU A 260 -11.35 12.54 -6.86
C GLU A 260 -10.65 11.37 -7.57
N ALA A 261 -9.44 11.01 -7.12
CA ALA A 261 -8.70 9.87 -7.64
C ALA A 261 -9.44 8.53 -7.49
N CYS A 262 -10.40 8.44 -6.57
CA CYS A 262 -11.21 7.24 -6.37
C CYS A 262 -12.48 7.22 -7.21
N PHE A 263 -13.19 8.35 -7.37
CA PHE A 263 -14.46 8.40 -8.09
C PHE A 263 -14.30 8.57 -9.61
N LYS A 264 -13.16 9.07 -10.10
CA LYS A 264 -12.93 9.32 -11.54
C LYS A 264 -13.05 8.09 -12.44
N TYR A 265 -12.95 6.89 -11.87
CA TYR A 265 -13.08 5.62 -12.59
C TYR A 265 -14.53 5.14 -12.67
N GLU A 266 -15.43 5.68 -11.84
CA GLU A 266 -16.80 5.19 -11.74
C GLU A 266 -17.78 6.00 -12.59
N ALA A 267 -17.52 7.30 -12.76
CA ALA A 267 -18.34 8.21 -13.55
C ALA A 267 -17.49 9.34 -14.14
N ASN A 268 -18.06 10.08 -15.10
CA ASN A 268 -17.47 11.31 -15.62
C ASN A 268 -17.64 12.41 -14.57
N ILE A 269 -16.64 12.61 -13.74
CA ILE A 269 -16.65 13.67 -12.74
C ILE A 269 -16.14 14.99 -13.33
N VAL A 270 -16.80 16.09 -12.98
CA VAL A 270 -16.47 17.45 -13.43
C VAL A 270 -16.15 18.28 -12.18
N PRO A 271 -14.86 18.43 -11.82
CA PRO A 271 -14.46 19.29 -10.71
C PRO A 271 -14.93 20.74 -10.95
N VAL A 272 -15.64 21.29 -9.97
CA VAL A 272 -16.26 22.61 -10.09
C VAL A 272 -15.22 23.72 -9.93
N ASP A 273 -15.05 24.53 -10.97
CA ASP A 273 -14.18 25.70 -10.95
C ASP A 273 -14.94 26.91 -10.40
N LYS A 274 -14.32 27.58 -9.42
CA LYS A 274 -14.98 28.65 -8.66
C LYS A 274 -15.35 29.86 -9.52
N SER A 275 -14.63 30.11 -10.60
CA SER A 275 -14.80 31.27 -11.48
C SER A 275 -15.82 31.04 -12.61
N ASN A 276 -16.00 29.79 -13.04
CA ASN A 276 -16.82 29.47 -14.22
C ASN A 276 -17.88 28.38 -13.98
N TRP A 277 -18.13 27.97 -12.73
CA TRP A 277 -19.05 26.88 -12.37
C TRP A 277 -20.40 26.95 -13.11
N LYS A 278 -20.98 28.14 -13.27
CA LYS A 278 -22.30 28.28 -13.90
C LYS A 278 -22.29 27.80 -15.35
N GLN A 279 -21.26 28.17 -16.11
CA GLN A 279 -21.08 27.71 -17.50
C GLN A 279 -20.81 26.20 -17.53
N GLN A 280 -20.05 25.66 -16.57
CA GLN A 280 -19.83 24.22 -16.47
C GLN A 280 -21.16 23.48 -16.27
N PHE A 281 -22.03 23.94 -15.37
CA PHE A 281 -23.33 23.32 -15.12
C PHE A 281 -24.27 23.43 -16.32
N GLU A 282 -24.29 24.57 -17.01
CA GLU A 282 -25.11 24.77 -18.22
C GLU A 282 -24.63 23.90 -19.39
N HIS A 283 -23.31 23.74 -19.56
CA HIS A 283 -22.71 22.94 -20.61
C HIS A 283 -22.84 21.43 -20.36
N TRP A 284 -22.42 20.97 -19.18
CA TRP A 284 -22.31 19.54 -18.87
C TRP A 284 -23.61 18.91 -18.37
N GLN A 285 -24.57 19.72 -17.89
CA GLN A 285 -25.86 19.26 -17.37
C GLN A 285 -25.71 18.07 -16.39
N PRO A 286 -25.02 18.27 -15.26
CA PRO A 286 -24.69 17.19 -14.35
C PRO A 286 -25.95 16.54 -13.77
N SER A 287 -25.91 15.21 -13.59
CA SER A 287 -27.04 14.45 -13.03
C SER A 287 -27.30 14.78 -11.56
N PHE A 288 -26.25 15.12 -10.83
CA PHE A 288 -26.31 15.69 -9.47
C PHE A 288 -24.99 16.41 -9.15
N PHE A 289 -25.01 17.25 -8.13
CA PHE A 289 -23.83 17.89 -7.56
C PHE A 289 -23.37 17.14 -6.31
N PHE A 290 -22.09 16.74 -6.26
CA PHE A 290 -21.51 15.96 -5.18
C PHE A 290 -20.33 16.70 -4.53
N ALA A 291 -20.50 17.09 -3.27
CA ALA A 291 -19.46 17.74 -2.49
C ALA A 291 -19.09 16.89 -1.28
N GLU A 292 -17.81 16.83 -0.94
CA GLU A 292 -17.36 16.29 0.34
C GLU A 292 -16.97 17.40 1.32
N SER A 293 -16.84 17.08 2.61
CA SER A 293 -16.26 18.01 3.60
C SER A 293 -14.80 18.33 3.24
N ILE A 294 -14.57 19.54 2.71
CA ILE A 294 -13.26 20.02 2.26
C ILE A 294 -12.68 21.14 3.13
N TRP A 295 -11.39 21.06 3.42
CA TRP A 295 -10.63 22.15 4.05
C TRP A 295 -10.11 23.15 3.01
N ARG A 296 -9.63 22.63 1.88
CA ARG A 296 -8.99 23.37 0.79
C ARG A 296 -9.81 23.28 -0.51
N GLY A 297 -10.14 22.07 -0.98
CA GLY A 297 -10.92 21.80 -2.20
C GLY A 297 -10.30 22.31 -3.50
N ASN A 298 -10.27 21.49 -4.57
CA ASN A 298 -9.70 21.79 -5.90
C ASN A 298 -8.41 22.62 -5.84
N ASN A 299 -7.32 22.01 -5.35
CA ASN A 299 -6.01 22.67 -5.21
C ASN A 299 -5.98 23.94 -4.31
N GLY A 300 -6.99 24.15 -3.46
CA GLY A 300 -7.05 25.25 -2.49
C GLY A 300 -7.94 26.42 -2.88
N GLU A 301 -8.57 26.39 -4.05
CA GLU A 301 -9.45 27.46 -4.54
C GLU A 301 -10.70 27.66 -3.67
N TRP A 302 -11.13 26.59 -3.00
CA TRP A 302 -12.33 26.53 -2.17
C TRP A 302 -12.03 26.67 -0.68
N MET A 303 -10.85 27.18 -0.31
CA MET A 303 -10.44 27.27 1.08
C MET A 303 -11.43 28.10 1.92
N GLY A 304 -11.93 27.45 2.97
CA GLY A 304 -12.94 28.03 3.86
C GLY A 304 -14.29 28.32 3.20
N ALA A 305 -14.62 27.64 2.09
CA ALA A 305 -15.98 27.67 1.52
C ALA A 305 -16.98 26.95 2.44
N MET A 306 -16.58 25.87 3.11
CA MET A 306 -17.45 25.14 4.04
C MET A 306 -17.19 25.50 5.51
N THR A 307 -15.93 25.57 5.95
CA THR A 307 -15.58 25.81 7.37
C THR A 307 -15.87 27.23 7.87
N LYS A 308 -16.15 28.18 6.96
CA LYS A 308 -16.57 29.56 7.28
C LYS A 308 -17.89 29.91 6.59
N TYR A 309 -18.74 28.89 6.36
CA TYR A 309 -19.93 29.03 5.53
C TYR A 309 -20.91 30.09 6.04
N LYS A 310 -21.12 30.13 7.36
CA LYS A 310 -22.00 31.10 8.03
C LYS A 310 -21.45 32.53 8.02
N GLU A 311 -20.13 32.69 8.17
CA GLU A 311 -19.47 34.00 8.23
C GLU A 311 -19.45 34.72 6.86
N LYS A 312 -19.32 33.96 5.77
CA LYS A 312 -19.22 34.50 4.41
C LYS A 312 -20.60 34.66 3.77
N LYS A 313 -21.10 35.90 3.69
CA LYS A 313 -22.36 36.22 2.99
C LYS A 313 -22.29 35.89 1.50
N ASN A 314 -21.22 36.29 0.82
CA ASN A 314 -20.97 35.99 -0.60
C ASN A 314 -20.14 34.71 -0.75
N ASN A 315 -20.77 33.57 -0.50
CA ASN A 315 -20.12 32.26 -0.60
C ASN A 315 -20.51 31.59 -1.94
N PRO A 316 -19.55 31.34 -2.85
CA PRO A 316 -19.85 30.70 -4.15
C PRO A 316 -20.53 29.34 -4.03
N LEU A 317 -20.28 28.59 -2.94
CA LEU A 317 -20.98 27.33 -2.72
C LEU A 317 -22.49 27.54 -2.55
N ARG A 318 -22.91 28.60 -1.84
CA ARG A 318 -24.32 28.94 -1.65
C ARG A 318 -24.99 29.31 -2.98
N GLU A 319 -24.26 29.98 -3.87
CA GLU A 319 -24.74 30.31 -5.22
C GLU A 319 -24.97 29.05 -6.06
N ILE A 320 -24.04 28.08 -6.01
CA ILE A 320 -24.20 26.78 -6.67
C ILE A 320 -25.43 26.04 -6.14
N LEU A 321 -25.57 25.92 -4.81
CA LEU A 321 -26.70 25.21 -4.20
C LEU A 321 -28.05 25.86 -4.59
N ASN A 322 -28.12 27.19 -4.59
CA ASN A 322 -29.30 27.92 -5.07
C ASN A 322 -29.59 27.66 -6.54
N PHE A 323 -28.57 27.62 -7.40
CA PHE A 323 -28.73 27.29 -8.81
C PHE A 323 -29.21 25.85 -9.01
N CYS A 324 -28.63 24.88 -8.31
CA CYS A 324 -29.06 23.49 -8.31
C CYS A 324 -30.54 23.37 -7.95
N LYS A 325 -30.96 24.05 -6.88
CA LYS A 325 -32.37 24.11 -6.45
C LYS A 325 -33.28 24.69 -7.54
N GLN A 326 -32.88 25.77 -8.20
CA GLN A 326 -33.64 26.37 -9.31
C GLN A 326 -33.74 25.46 -10.53
N LYS A 327 -32.73 24.63 -10.79
CA LYS A 327 -32.67 23.72 -11.94
C LYS A 327 -33.17 22.30 -11.63
N GLY A 328 -33.53 22.00 -10.39
CA GLY A 328 -33.93 20.67 -9.96
C GLY A 328 -32.78 19.65 -9.94
N ILE A 329 -31.53 20.11 -9.86
CA ILE A 329 -30.34 19.25 -9.74
C ILE A 329 -30.18 18.87 -8.27
N LYS A 330 -30.17 17.55 -7.99
CA LYS A 330 -29.98 17.04 -6.62
C LYS A 330 -28.58 17.38 -6.11
N THR A 331 -28.49 17.71 -4.84
CA THR A 331 -27.23 18.05 -4.17
C THR A 331 -26.91 17.03 -3.09
N VAL A 332 -25.65 16.58 -3.06
CA VAL A 332 -25.15 15.55 -2.13
C VAL A 332 -23.95 16.11 -1.37
N PHE A 333 -24.02 16.04 -0.05
CA PHE A 333 -22.90 16.33 0.85
C PHE A 333 -22.39 15.04 1.49
N TRP A 334 -21.08 14.75 1.43
CA TRP A 334 -20.46 13.63 2.16
C TRP A 334 -19.43 14.13 3.17
N ASN A 335 -19.73 14.02 4.46
CA ASN A 335 -18.80 14.38 5.51
C ASN A 335 -17.85 13.21 5.83
N LYS A 336 -16.58 13.37 5.46
CA LYS A 336 -15.48 12.43 5.70
C LYS A 336 -14.68 12.72 6.98
N GLU A 337 -15.01 13.81 7.66
CA GLU A 337 -14.30 14.31 8.84
C GLU A 337 -15.08 14.09 10.15
N ASP A 338 -16.25 13.44 10.06
CA ASP A 338 -17.08 13.05 11.20
C ASP A 338 -16.47 11.88 12.00
N PRO A 339 -16.73 11.78 13.31
CA PRO A 339 -17.39 12.79 14.16
C PRO A 339 -16.54 14.01 14.59
N PRO A 340 -15.19 14.04 14.59
CA PRO A 340 -14.43 15.12 15.23
C PRO A 340 -14.71 16.54 14.71
N ASN A 341 -15.18 16.69 13.47
CA ASN A 341 -15.38 17.98 12.83
C ASN A 341 -16.84 18.25 12.42
N PHE A 342 -17.81 17.54 12.99
CA PHE A 342 -19.24 17.73 12.69
C PHE A 342 -19.65 19.21 12.73
N ASP A 343 -19.33 19.90 13.83
CA ASP A 343 -19.70 21.30 14.06
C ASP A 343 -19.10 22.29 13.05
N LEU A 344 -17.97 21.93 12.41
CA LEU A 344 -17.31 22.78 11.42
C LEU A 344 -17.98 22.72 10.04
N PHE A 345 -18.75 21.66 9.77
CA PHE A 345 -19.32 21.40 8.44
C PHE A 345 -20.85 21.42 8.42
N ILE A 346 -21.52 21.26 9.57
CA ILE A 346 -22.99 21.22 9.67
C ILE A 346 -23.67 22.45 9.06
N ASP A 347 -23.07 23.63 9.23
CA ASP A 347 -23.61 24.90 8.68
C ASP A 347 -23.69 24.87 7.14
N ALA A 348 -22.77 24.19 6.47
CA ALA A 348 -22.82 24.00 5.01
C ALA A 348 -23.70 22.81 4.64
N ALA A 349 -23.64 21.71 5.40
CA ALA A 349 -24.36 20.47 5.15
C ALA A 349 -25.88 20.67 5.08
N GLN A 350 -26.44 21.53 5.92
CA GLN A 350 -27.89 21.80 6.00
C GLN A 350 -28.50 22.38 4.71
N ASP A 351 -27.68 22.95 3.82
CA ASP A 351 -28.15 23.52 2.54
C ASP A 351 -28.15 22.48 1.39
N PHE A 352 -27.78 21.22 1.65
CA PHE A 352 -27.82 20.12 0.68
C PHE A 352 -29.07 19.25 0.84
N ASP A 353 -29.53 18.64 -0.26
CA ASP A 353 -30.72 17.77 -0.26
C ASP A 353 -30.47 16.42 0.43
N TYR A 354 -29.27 15.87 0.24
CA TYR A 354 -28.85 14.57 0.75
C TYR A 354 -27.53 14.69 1.49
N ILE A 355 -27.49 14.12 2.70
CA ILE A 355 -26.29 14.10 3.53
C ILE A 355 -25.84 12.66 3.71
N PHE A 356 -24.54 12.44 3.50
CA PHE A 356 -23.85 11.20 3.81
C PHE A 356 -22.77 11.49 4.84
N THR A 357 -22.58 10.58 5.79
CA THR A 357 -21.53 10.69 6.81
C THR A 357 -20.76 9.38 6.91
N VAL A 358 -19.46 9.46 7.17
CA VAL A 358 -18.64 8.26 7.43
C VAL A 358 -18.96 7.62 8.78
N ASP A 359 -19.59 8.34 9.71
CA ASP A 359 -19.99 7.83 11.03
C ASP A 359 -21.51 7.73 11.15
N GLU A 360 -22.02 6.50 11.17
CA GLU A 360 -23.44 6.20 11.40
C GLU A 360 -24.01 6.87 12.66
N ASN A 361 -23.20 7.06 13.71
CA ASN A 361 -23.64 7.72 14.94
C ASN A 361 -24.00 9.21 14.74
N CYS A 362 -23.54 9.85 13.65
CA CYS A 362 -23.86 11.25 13.37
C CYS A 362 -25.21 11.45 12.67
N ILE A 363 -25.86 10.37 12.20
CA ILE A 363 -27.10 10.46 11.41
C ILE A 363 -28.19 11.20 12.18
N ASP A 364 -28.46 10.81 13.41
CA ASP A 364 -29.51 11.43 14.24
C ASP A 364 -29.25 12.93 14.47
N ALA A 365 -27.98 13.32 14.65
CA ALA A 365 -27.60 14.71 14.86
C ALA A 365 -27.85 15.56 13.60
N TYR A 366 -27.50 15.05 12.42
CA TYR A 366 -27.84 15.70 11.15
C TYR A 366 -29.35 15.78 10.94
N GLN A 367 -30.10 14.70 11.15
CA GLN A 367 -31.55 14.69 10.93
C GLN A 367 -32.26 15.73 11.79
N LYS A 368 -31.87 15.83 13.07
CA LYS A 368 -32.40 16.85 14.00
C LYS A 368 -32.03 18.27 13.57
N THR A 369 -30.80 18.49 13.13
CA THR A 369 -30.30 19.84 12.80
C THR A 369 -30.79 20.33 11.44
N CYS A 370 -30.79 19.46 10.43
CA CYS A 370 -31.19 19.79 9.05
C CYS A 370 -32.70 19.69 8.82
N GLY A 371 -33.45 19.03 9.72
CA GLY A 371 -34.91 18.93 9.66
C GLY A 371 -35.44 17.97 8.60
N HIS A 372 -34.62 17.02 8.12
CA HIS A 372 -35.05 16.00 7.15
C HIS A 372 -34.34 14.65 7.35
N ASN A 373 -34.94 13.58 6.83
CA ASN A 373 -34.44 12.21 7.01
C ASN A 373 -33.55 11.70 5.87
N GLN A 374 -33.19 12.56 4.90
CA GLN A 374 -32.28 12.22 3.80
C GLN A 374 -30.81 12.22 4.24
N VAL A 375 -30.52 11.48 5.30
CA VAL A 375 -29.20 11.37 5.93
C VAL A 375 -28.83 9.90 6.04
N TYR A 376 -27.66 9.51 5.54
CA TYR A 376 -27.24 8.11 5.44
C TYR A 376 -25.77 7.89 5.81
N SER A 377 -25.42 6.69 6.27
CA SER A 377 -24.01 6.30 6.40
C SER A 377 -23.41 5.99 5.03
N LEU A 378 -22.19 6.48 4.78
CA LEU A 378 -21.36 6.16 3.63
C LEU A 378 -19.91 5.95 4.10
N PRO A 379 -19.54 4.72 4.50
CA PRO A 379 -18.19 4.40 4.91
C PRO A 379 -17.20 4.58 3.76
N PHE A 380 -15.92 4.74 4.08
CA PHE A 380 -14.85 4.68 3.09
C PHE A 380 -14.81 3.34 2.33
N ALA A 381 -14.00 3.31 1.27
CA ALA A 381 -13.90 2.20 0.34
C ALA A 381 -12.51 2.17 -0.34
N ALA A 382 -12.27 1.14 -1.15
CA ALA A 382 -11.13 1.04 -2.05
C ALA A 382 -11.55 1.29 -3.52
N GLN A 383 -10.61 1.76 -4.33
CA GLN A 383 -10.79 1.89 -5.78
C GLN A 383 -9.94 0.83 -6.49
N PRO A 384 -10.52 -0.25 -7.05
CA PRO A 384 -9.80 -1.35 -7.70
C PRO A 384 -8.67 -0.95 -8.64
N TYR A 385 -8.83 0.06 -9.51
CA TYR A 385 -7.76 0.43 -10.45
C TYR A 385 -6.45 0.88 -9.80
N ILE A 386 -6.52 1.49 -8.61
CA ILE A 386 -5.35 1.99 -7.88
C ILE A 386 -5.07 1.22 -6.58
N HIS A 387 -6.02 0.39 -6.12
CA HIS A 387 -5.90 -0.50 -4.97
C HIS A 387 -6.23 -1.95 -5.38
N ASN A 388 -5.20 -2.69 -5.78
CA ASN A 388 -5.31 -4.08 -6.26
C ASN A 388 -3.99 -4.82 -5.98
N PRO A 389 -4.00 -6.17 -5.98
CA PRO A 389 -2.82 -6.98 -5.69
C PRO A 389 -1.72 -6.93 -6.77
N GLY A 390 -1.96 -6.29 -7.91
CA GLY A 390 -0.99 -6.14 -8.99
C GLY A 390 0.11 -5.12 -8.69
N GLY A 391 1.29 -5.32 -9.30
CA GLY A 391 2.39 -4.36 -9.25
C GLY A 391 3.24 -4.38 -7.97
N LYS A 392 3.16 -5.45 -7.18
CA LYS A 392 4.02 -5.66 -6.01
C LYS A 392 5.49 -5.78 -6.42
N PRO A 393 6.44 -5.22 -5.66
CA PRO A 393 7.86 -5.46 -5.87
C PRO A 393 8.20 -6.93 -5.59
N LYS A 394 9.30 -7.41 -6.18
CA LYS A 394 9.77 -8.80 -5.99
C LYS A 394 10.08 -9.09 -4.52
N GLU A 395 10.66 -8.11 -3.82
CA GLU A 395 10.99 -8.19 -2.41
C GLU A 395 10.15 -7.18 -1.64
N LEU A 396 9.41 -7.68 -0.65
CA LEU A 396 8.61 -6.87 0.25
C LEU A 396 9.46 -6.45 1.45
N LYS A 397 9.27 -5.20 1.89
CA LYS A 397 9.78 -4.71 3.17
C LYS A 397 8.96 -5.29 4.32
N GLU A 398 9.47 -5.25 5.55
CA GLU A 398 8.84 -5.94 6.69
C GLU A 398 7.55 -5.24 7.16
N ILE A 399 7.67 -4.11 7.89
CA ILE A 399 6.54 -3.47 8.56
C ILE A 399 6.46 -1.98 8.20
N CYS A 400 5.25 -1.47 7.93
CA CYS A 400 5.03 -0.05 7.71
C CYS A 400 3.97 0.55 8.64
N PHE A 401 4.23 1.76 9.11
CA PHE A 401 3.23 2.66 9.65
C PHE A 401 3.27 3.99 8.87
N ALA A 402 2.11 4.45 8.40
CA ALA A 402 1.99 5.75 7.74
C ALA A 402 1.05 6.66 8.56
N GLY A 403 1.60 7.69 9.18
CA GLY A 403 0.83 8.58 10.04
C GLY A 403 1.72 9.42 10.93
N SER A 404 1.11 10.40 11.58
CA SER A 404 1.84 11.40 12.37
C SER A 404 1.60 11.23 13.86
N TRP A 405 2.53 11.73 14.65
CA TRP A 405 2.36 11.87 16.10
C TRP A 405 1.62 13.18 16.40
N PHE A 406 0.79 13.19 17.45
CA PHE A 406 0.15 14.40 17.93
C PHE A 406 0.32 14.47 19.45
N ALA A 407 1.19 15.34 19.93
CA ALA A 407 1.43 15.52 21.37
C ALA A 407 0.21 16.14 22.06
N ASN A 408 -0.47 17.09 21.42
CA ASN A 408 -1.53 17.88 22.05
C ASN A 408 -2.93 17.57 21.52
N LYS A 409 -3.08 16.55 20.65
CA LYS A 409 -4.37 16.13 20.09
C LYS A 409 -4.53 14.62 20.23
N HIS A 410 -5.75 14.18 20.53
CA HIS A 410 -6.11 12.75 20.66
C HIS A 410 -5.26 12.02 21.72
N PRO A 411 -5.44 12.31 23.02
CA PRO A 411 -4.67 11.69 24.10
C PRO A 411 -4.68 10.15 24.02
N ASP A 412 -5.85 9.55 23.81
CA ASP A 412 -6.01 8.09 23.70
C ASP A 412 -5.14 7.49 22.58
N ARG A 413 -4.99 8.20 21.46
CA ARG A 413 -4.15 7.73 20.35
C ARG A 413 -2.67 7.63 20.74
N ARG A 414 -2.19 8.48 21.65
CA ARG A 414 -0.80 8.42 22.15
C ARG A 414 -0.55 7.20 23.03
N GLU A 415 -1.58 6.68 23.67
CA GLU A 415 -1.50 5.44 24.46
C GLU A 415 -1.57 4.20 23.56
N LEU A 416 -2.34 4.27 22.47
CA LEU A 416 -2.49 3.18 21.51
C LEU A 416 -1.30 3.01 20.55
N LEU A 417 -0.59 4.09 20.21
CA LEU A 417 0.54 4.03 19.27
C LEU A 417 1.70 3.15 19.79
N PRO A 418 2.17 3.27 21.04
CA PRO A 418 3.20 2.40 21.60
C PRO A 418 2.83 0.91 21.56
N ILE A 419 1.56 0.57 21.75
CA ILE A 419 1.07 -0.81 21.63
C ILE A 419 1.38 -1.41 20.25
N LEU A 420 1.32 -0.60 19.19
CA LEU A 420 1.62 -1.02 17.82
C LEU A 420 3.11 -0.91 17.46
N LEU A 421 3.73 0.22 17.82
CA LEU A 421 5.04 0.59 17.33
C LEU A 421 6.18 -0.06 18.13
N ASP A 422 6.02 -0.26 19.45
CA ASP A 422 7.08 -0.84 20.28
C ASP A 422 7.42 -2.28 19.89
N PRO A 423 6.43 -3.19 19.68
CA PRO A 423 6.72 -4.53 19.18
C PRO A 423 7.38 -4.58 17.80
N ALA A 424 7.17 -3.55 16.97
CA ALA A 424 7.67 -3.51 15.60
C ALA A 424 9.07 -2.88 15.47
N LEU A 425 9.54 -2.14 16.48
CA LEU A 425 10.70 -1.24 16.38
C LEU A 425 11.98 -1.92 15.88
N TYR A 426 12.21 -3.16 16.30
CA TYR A 426 13.40 -3.95 15.97
C TYR A 426 13.17 -4.98 14.85
N ARG A 427 12.05 -4.86 14.13
CA ARG A 427 11.59 -5.83 13.11
C ARG A 427 11.40 -5.17 11.73
N GLY A 428 12.26 -4.19 11.42
CA GLY A 428 12.23 -3.46 10.15
C GLY A 428 11.03 -2.51 9.99
N LEU A 429 10.62 -1.85 11.09
CA LEU A 429 9.56 -0.84 11.06
C LEU A 429 9.99 0.40 10.28
N HIS A 430 9.19 0.75 9.28
CA HIS A 430 9.27 2.03 8.57
C HIS A 430 8.08 2.92 8.93
N ILE A 431 8.37 4.12 9.42
CA ILE A 431 7.40 5.18 9.71
C ILE A 431 7.48 6.24 8.60
N PHE A 432 6.37 6.44 7.88
CA PHE A 432 6.19 7.59 7.01
C PHE A 432 5.33 8.64 7.71
N ASP A 433 5.96 9.71 8.17
CA ASP A 433 5.30 10.77 8.94
C ASP A 433 4.78 11.87 8.00
N ARG A 434 3.48 12.13 8.02
CA ARG A 434 2.88 13.20 7.18
C ARG A 434 3.30 14.61 7.61
N MET A 435 3.71 14.78 8.86
CA MET A 435 4.03 16.08 9.47
C MET A 435 5.54 16.28 9.67
N LEU A 436 6.36 15.39 9.08
CA LEU A 436 7.83 15.42 9.16
C LEU A 436 8.43 16.81 8.93
N HIS A 437 7.84 17.50 7.95
CA HIS A 437 8.32 18.77 7.42
C HIS A 437 7.77 20.00 8.16
N GLU A 438 6.83 19.82 9.08
CA GLU A 438 6.19 20.94 9.77
C GLU A 438 7.09 21.59 10.83
N ASN A 439 8.21 20.93 11.20
CA ASN A 439 9.19 21.45 12.16
C ASN A 439 8.55 21.99 13.45
N ARG A 440 7.56 21.24 13.96
CA ARG A 440 6.78 21.55 15.17
C ARG A 440 6.92 20.44 16.19
N ASP A 441 7.28 20.80 17.41
CA ASP A 441 7.51 19.83 18.49
C ASP A 441 6.26 19.02 18.84
N ASP A 442 5.06 19.61 18.69
CA ASP A 442 3.80 18.92 18.98
C ASP A 442 3.39 17.86 17.94
N TYR A 443 4.12 17.76 16.82
CA TYR A 443 3.96 16.70 15.82
C TYR A 443 5.10 15.68 15.79
N ARG A 444 6.15 15.90 16.58
CA ARG A 444 7.35 15.04 16.55
C ARG A 444 7.11 13.74 17.30
N PHE A 445 7.49 12.63 16.70
CA PHE A 445 7.51 11.34 17.38
C PHE A 445 8.52 11.31 18.54
N PRO A 446 8.26 10.54 19.61
CA PRO A 446 9.24 10.25 20.66
C PRO A 446 10.60 9.80 20.11
N GLU A 447 11.69 10.15 20.81
CA GLU A 447 13.07 9.92 20.37
C GLU A 447 13.35 8.46 19.98
N LYS A 448 12.77 7.49 20.72
CA LYS A 448 12.91 6.05 20.43
C LYS A 448 12.44 5.62 19.04
N TYR A 449 11.56 6.38 18.39
CA TYR A 449 11.05 6.06 17.05
C TYR A 449 11.80 6.77 15.93
N GLN A 450 12.69 7.73 16.24
CA GLN A 450 13.29 8.61 15.22
C GLN A 450 14.07 7.83 14.15
N GLN A 451 14.74 6.74 14.54
CA GLN A 451 15.48 5.87 13.62
C GLN A 451 14.56 5.11 12.64
N ALA A 452 13.30 4.87 13.03
CA ALA A 452 12.31 4.19 12.19
C ALA A 452 11.62 5.15 11.20
N ILE A 453 11.80 6.48 11.34
CA ILE A 453 11.18 7.45 10.44
C ILE A 453 11.98 7.52 9.15
N VAL A 454 11.37 7.22 8.01
CA VAL A 454 12.07 7.05 6.72
C VAL A 454 11.60 8.00 5.63
N GLY A 455 10.83 9.03 6.01
CA GLY A 455 10.41 10.11 5.11
C GLY A 455 8.90 10.33 5.10
N THR A 456 8.41 10.87 3.99
CA THR A 456 6.99 11.18 3.74
C THR A 456 6.57 10.57 2.41
N LEU A 457 5.27 10.32 2.22
CA LEU A 457 4.74 9.78 0.97
C LEU A 457 3.75 10.75 0.34
N ASP A 458 3.93 11.04 -0.96
CA ASP A 458 2.89 11.64 -1.78
C ASP A 458 1.82 10.61 -2.19
N LEU A 459 0.76 11.05 -2.88
CA LEU A 459 -0.36 10.18 -3.28
C LEU A 459 0.10 8.94 -4.06
N GLU A 460 0.97 9.09 -5.06
CA GLU A 460 1.42 7.99 -5.91
C GLU A 460 2.38 7.05 -5.18
N GLN A 461 3.18 7.59 -4.27
CA GLN A 461 4.05 6.79 -3.40
C GLN A 461 3.24 6.02 -2.35
N VAL A 462 2.15 6.57 -1.82
CA VAL A 462 1.23 5.85 -0.91
C VAL A 462 0.67 4.60 -1.60
N LEU A 463 0.20 4.73 -2.84
CA LEU A 463 -0.32 3.60 -3.62
C LEU A 463 0.72 2.48 -3.77
N MET A 464 1.98 2.83 -4.01
CA MET A 464 3.06 1.83 -4.08
C MET A 464 3.44 1.28 -2.69
N ALA A 465 3.50 2.12 -1.67
CA ALA A 465 3.81 1.71 -0.31
C ALA A 465 2.83 0.65 0.20
N TYR A 466 1.53 0.80 -0.10
CA TYR A 466 0.52 -0.20 0.26
C TYR A 466 0.77 -1.59 -0.32
N ARG A 467 1.58 -1.71 -1.39
CA ARG A 467 1.97 -2.98 -2.03
C ARG A 467 3.35 -3.49 -1.64
N SER A 468 4.14 -2.66 -0.96
CA SER A 468 5.59 -2.86 -0.80
C SER A 468 5.99 -3.46 0.55
N TYR A 469 5.04 -3.77 1.42
CA TYR A 469 5.30 -4.28 2.78
C TYR A 469 4.55 -5.58 3.05
N LYS A 470 5.11 -6.43 3.92
CA LYS A 470 4.46 -7.65 4.40
C LYS A 470 3.34 -7.34 5.38
N VAL A 471 3.52 -6.35 6.24
CA VAL A 471 2.55 -5.95 7.28
C VAL A 471 2.41 -4.43 7.34
N PHE A 472 1.17 -3.95 7.50
CA PHE A 472 0.88 -2.55 7.77
C PHE A 472 0.21 -2.37 9.13
N LEU A 473 0.62 -1.35 9.87
CA LEU A 473 0.06 -0.99 11.17
C LEU A 473 -0.95 0.15 11.01
N ASN A 474 -2.12 -0.01 11.63
CA ASN A 474 -3.18 0.99 11.66
C ASN A 474 -3.59 1.33 13.10
N VAL A 475 -3.69 2.62 13.39
CA VAL A 475 -4.22 3.12 14.67
C VAL A 475 -5.54 3.83 14.43
N ASN A 476 -6.53 3.56 15.27
CA ASN A 476 -7.85 4.18 15.18
C ASN A 476 -7.99 5.29 16.23
N THR A 477 -8.52 6.44 15.80
CA THR A 477 -8.87 7.56 16.69
C THR A 477 -10.33 7.52 17.10
N VAL A 478 -11.21 7.11 16.18
CA VAL A 478 -12.63 6.86 16.42
C VAL A 478 -12.79 5.37 16.65
N THR A 479 -13.17 4.98 17.86
CA THR A 479 -13.18 3.56 18.28
C THR A 479 -14.59 3.00 18.45
N ASN A 480 -15.59 3.85 18.66
CA ASN A 480 -16.98 3.49 18.94
C ASN A 480 -17.92 3.60 17.72
N SER A 481 -17.46 4.16 16.61
CA SER A 481 -18.28 4.25 15.39
C SER A 481 -18.47 2.88 14.75
N PRO A 482 -19.71 2.50 14.36
CA PRO A 482 -19.96 1.30 13.56
C PRO A 482 -19.38 1.34 12.15
N THR A 483 -19.03 2.51 11.62
CA THR A 483 -18.66 2.69 10.20
C THR A 483 -17.41 3.53 9.97
N MET A 484 -16.96 4.33 10.94
CA MET A 484 -15.82 5.24 10.79
C MET A 484 -14.51 4.63 11.29
N PHE A 485 -13.56 4.51 10.38
CA PHE A 485 -12.14 4.27 10.62
C PHE A 485 -11.33 4.70 9.38
N SER A 486 -10.01 4.63 9.46
CA SER A 486 -9.14 5.06 8.36
C SER A 486 -9.44 4.30 7.06
N ARG A 487 -9.68 5.05 5.97
CA ARG A 487 -9.83 4.51 4.60
C ARG A 487 -8.69 3.55 4.20
N ARG A 488 -7.50 3.76 4.77
CA ARG A 488 -6.32 2.94 4.55
C ARG A 488 -6.58 1.44 4.76
N VAL A 489 -7.41 1.06 5.73
CA VAL A 489 -7.64 -0.36 6.02
C VAL A 489 -8.29 -1.05 4.82
N PHE A 490 -9.27 -0.41 4.18
CA PHE A 490 -9.84 -0.91 2.92
C PHE A 490 -8.79 -0.95 1.80
N GLU A 491 -8.02 0.13 1.66
CA GLU A 491 -7.03 0.30 0.59
C GLU A 491 -5.90 -0.74 0.66
N LEU A 492 -5.42 -1.06 1.87
CA LEU A 492 -4.39 -2.07 2.11
C LEU A 492 -4.88 -3.48 1.84
N LEU A 493 -6.07 -3.84 2.34
CA LEU A 493 -6.67 -5.15 2.09
C LEU A 493 -6.91 -5.33 0.59
N ALA A 494 -7.42 -4.30 -0.11
CA ALA A 494 -7.57 -4.30 -1.57
C ALA A 494 -6.25 -4.48 -2.32
N CYS A 495 -5.12 -4.00 -1.79
CA CYS A 495 -3.77 -4.26 -2.32
C CYS A 495 -3.22 -5.65 -1.96
N GLY A 496 -3.97 -6.45 -1.19
CA GLY A 496 -3.52 -7.73 -0.66
C GLY A 496 -2.38 -7.57 0.34
N THR A 497 -2.45 -6.57 1.22
CA THR A 497 -1.48 -6.34 2.29
C THR A 497 -2.15 -6.49 3.65
N PRO A 498 -1.74 -7.45 4.48
CA PRO A 498 -2.27 -7.67 5.82
C PRO A 498 -2.13 -6.45 6.73
N VAL A 499 -3.13 -6.26 7.58
CA VAL A 499 -3.24 -5.12 8.50
C VAL A 499 -3.34 -5.61 9.94
N ILE A 500 -2.51 -5.02 10.82
CA ILE A 500 -2.69 -5.09 12.27
C ILE A 500 -3.27 -3.74 12.71
N SER A 501 -4.40 -3.76 13.41
CA SER A 501 -5.11 -2.55 13.82
C SER A 501 -5.45 -2.55 15.29
N THR A 502 -5.34 -1.41 15.96
CA THR A 502 -5.97 -1.23 17.28
C THR A 502 -7.49 -1.36 17.18
N LYS A 503 -8.15 -1.72 18.28
CA LYS A 503 -9.62 -1.86 18.37
C LYS A 503 -10.37 -0.69 17.72
N SER A 504 -11.37 -1.02 16.91
CA SER A 504 -12.42 -0.11 16.42
C SER A 504 -13.66 -0.94 16.10
N LEU A 505 -14.82 -0.47 16.56
CA LEU A 505 -16.10 -1.13 16.28
C LEU A 505 -16.35 -1.25 14.78
N GLY A 506 -16.01 -0.22 13.99
CA GLY A 506 -16.17 -0.23 12.55
C GLY A 506 -15.26 -1.25 11.86
N VAL A 507 -13.99 -1.36 12.28
CA VAL A 507 -13.09 -2.39 11.75
C VAL A 507 -13.64 -3.79 12.07
N GLN A 508 -14.09 -4.01 13.30
CA GLN A 508 -14.64 -5.29 13.74
C GLN A 508 -15.91 -5.67 12.95
N LYS A 509 -16.86 -4.73 12.79
CA LYS A 509 -18.14 -4.97 12.11
C LYS A 509 -17.98 -5.15 10.60
N LEU A 510 -17.14 -4.34 9.97
CA LEU A 510 -17.05 -4.32 8.50
C LEU A 510 -15.98 -5.28 7.96
N LEU A 511 -14.89 -5.54 8.70
CA LEU A 511 -13.69 -6.20 8.19
C LEU A 511 -13.11 -7.27 9.13
N GLY A 512 -13.74 -7.58 10.26
CA GLY A 512 -13.13 -8.27 11.41
C GLY A 512 -12.28 -9.49 11.07
N ASP A 513 -12.79 -10.40 10.24
CA ASP A 513 -12.09 -11.65 9.89
C ASP A 513 -10.80 -11.43 9.07
N PHE A 514 -10.66 -10.27 8.45
CA PHE A 514 -9.58 -9.94 7.52
C PHE A 514 -8.51 -9.01 8.11
N VAL A 515 -8.70 -8.55 9.35
CA VAL A 515 -7.79 -7.63 10.04
C VAL A 515 -7.38 -8.24 11.39
N LYS A 516 -6.09 -8.21 11.71
CA LYS A 516 -5.61 -8.62 13.04
C LYS A 516 -5.84 -7.48 14.03
N ILE A 517 -6.92 -7.57 14.80
CA ILE A 517 -7.27 -6.57 15.83
C ILE A 517 -6.47 -6.88 17.09
N THR A 518 -5.75 -5.88 17.61
CA THR A 518 -4.92 -6.00 18.81
C THR A 518 -5.37 -5.07 19.93
N HIS A 519 -5.18 -5.53 21.17
CA HIS A 519 -5.47 -4.82 22.41
C HIS A 519 -4.24 -4.59 23.29
N SER A 520 -3.12 -5.24 23.01
CA SER A 520 -1.95 -5.20 23.89
C SER A 520 -0.63 -5.34 23.13
N TYR A 521 0.48 -5.04 23.82
CA TYR A 521 1.83 -5.26 23.30
C TYR A 521 2.02 -6.73 22.90
N THR A 522 1.61 -7.67 23.76
CA THR A 522 1.78 -9.11 23.55
C THR A 522 1.03 -9.61 22.33
N GLU A 523 -0.26 -9.26 22.19
CA GLU A 523 -1.06 -9.64 21.02
C GLU A 523 -0.49 -9.05 19.73
N THR A 524 -0.05 -7.79 19.77
CA THR A 524 0.62 -7.15 18.62
C THR A 524 1.88 -7.92 18.23
N ASN A 525 2.70 -8.31 19.22
CA ASN A 525 3.91 -9.07 19.00
C ASN A 525 3.62 -10.42 18.33
N GLU A 526 2.63 -11.17 18.84
CA GLU A 526 2.20 -12.45 18.27
C GLU A 526 1.69 -12.31 16.83
N HIS A 527 0.88 -11.28 16.56
CA HIS A 527 0.39 -11.00 15.20
C HIS A 527 1.53 -10.66 14.23
N ILE A 528 2.52 -9.87 14.67
CA ILE A 528 3.71 -9.59 13.86
C ILE A 528 4.50 -10.87 13.62
N ASP A 529 4.72 -11.69 14.65
CA ASP A 529 5.48 -12.94 14.54
C ASP A 529 4.86 -13.91 13.53
N VAL A 530 3.54 -14.10 13.60
CA VAL A 530 2.82 -14.94 12.63
C VAL A 530 2.93 -14.34 11.22
N LEU A 531 2.62 -13.05 11.05
CA LEU A 531 2.55 -12.47 9.71
C LEU A 531 3.91 -12.31 9.03
N LEU A 532 5.00 -12.13 9.77
CA LEU A 532 6.35 -12.05 9.18
C LEU A 532 6.90 -13.44 8.83
N ASN A 533 6.70 -14.43 9.71
CA ASN A 533 7.37 -15.73 9.59
C ASN A 533 6.53 -16.80 8.87
N ASP A 534 5.20 -16.68 8.83
CA ASP A 534 4.32 -17.61 8.11
C ASP A 534 3.80 -16.99 6.81
N GLU A 535 4.43 -17.34 5.70
CA GLU A 535 4.05 -16.84 4.38
C GLU A 535 2.66 -17.35 3.94
N GLU A 536 2.29 -18.58 4.28
CA GLU A 536 1.02 -19.15 3.85
C GLU A 536 -0.15 -18.43 4.54
N VAL A 537 -0.08 -18.27 5.86
CA VAL A 537 -1.08 -17.51 6.63
C VAL A 537 -1.16 -16.07 6.13
N ARG A 538 -0.01 -15.42 5.90
CA ARG A 538 0.05 -14.04 5.38
C ARG A 538 -0.64 -13.93 4.02
N GLN A 539 -0.33 -14.83 3.08
CA GLN A 539 -0.90 -14.81 1.73
C GLN A 539 -2.39 -15.14 1.71
N LYS A 540 -2.85 -16.09 2.52
CA LYS A 540 -4.29 -16.41 2.63
C LYS A 540 -5.08 -15.22 3.17
N LEU A 541 -4.61 -14.61 4.27
CA LEU A 541 -5.25 -13.42 4.85
C LEU A 541 -5.28 -12.25 3.86
N ALA A 542 -4.18 -12.05 3.13
CA ALA A 542 -4.09 -11.04 2.08
C ALA A 542 -5.11 -11.28 0.96
N HIS A 543 -5.23 -12.52 0.48
CA HIS A 543 -6.14 -12.88 -0.61
C HIS A 543 -7.61 -12.76 -0.21
N THR A 544 -7.99 -13.31 0.94
CA THR A 544 -9.39 -13.26 1.41
C THR A 544 -9.81 -11.83 1.76
N GLY A 545 -8.92 -11.03 2.35
CA GLY A 545 -9.17 -9.61 2.59
C GLY A 545 -9.32 -8.79 1.30
N TYR A 546 -8.47 -9.04 0.30
CA TYR A 546 -8.59 -8.45 -1.04
C TYR A 546 -9.95 -8.77 -1.67
N ARG A 547 -10.32 -10.05 -1.72
CA ARG A 547 -11.59 -10.51 -2.30
C ARG A 547 -12.75 -9.81 -1.61
N TYR A 548 -12.79 -9.87 -0.28
CA TYR A 548 -13.90 -9.32 0.48
C TYR A 548 -14.09 -7.81 0.25
N VAL A 549 -12.99 -7.04 0.23
CA VAL A 549 -13.06 -5.60 -0.05
C VAL A 549 -13.50 -5.32 -1.49
N HIS A 550 -12.99 -6.06 -2.48
CA HIS A 550 -13.40 -5.87 -3.88
C HIS A 550 -14.85 -6.28 -4.14
N GLU A 551 -15.37 -7.27 -3.41
CA GLU A 551 -16.77 -7.72 -3.50
C GLU A 551 -17.76 -6.80 -2.76
N ASN A 552 -17.34 -6.09 -1.71
CA ASN A 552 -18.29 -5.41 -0.80
C ASN A 552 -17.98 -3.92 -0.54
N HIS A 553 -16.73 -3.48 -0.68
CA HIS A 553 -16.27 -2.17 -0.22
C HIS A 553 -15.49 -1.38 -1.26
N THR A 554 -16.01 -1.27 -2.49
CA THR A 554 -15.45 -0.43 -3.55
C THR A 554 -16.19 0.90 -3.70
N TYR A 555 -15.54 1.90 -4.31
CA TYR A 555 -16.20 3.16 -4.64
C TYR A 555 -17.33 3.01 -5.67
N LYS A 556 -17.28 1.98 -6.52
CA LYS A 556 -18.45 1.54 -7.31
C LYS A 556 -19.66 1.27 -6.41
N HIS A 557 -19.51 0.43 -5.38
CA HIS A 557 -20.62 0.15 -4.44
C HIS A 557 -21.12 1.40 -3.71
N ARG A 558 -20.21 2.33 -3.38
CA ARG A 558 -20.58 3.62 -2.77
C ARG A 558 -21.41 4.48 -3.72
N LEU A 559 -20.97 4.59 -4.98
CA LEU A 559 -21.72 5.34 -5.99
C LEU A 559 -23.08 4.70 -6.26
N GLU A 560 -23.17 3.38 -6.42
CA GLU A 560 -24.45 2.66 -6.57
C GLU A 560 -25.39 2.89 -5.39
N TYR A 561 -24.85 2.92 -4.17
CA TYR A 561 -25.65 3.23 -2.98
C TYR A 561 -26.17 4.67 -3.00
N ILE A 562 -25.32 5.65 -3.36
CA ILE A 562 -25.75 7.05 -3.55
C ILE A 562 -26.86 7.10 -4.61
N LEU A 563 -26.65 6.53 -5.79
CA LEU A 563 -27.63 6.54 -6.88
C LEU A 563 -28.97 5.93 -6.49
N ARG A 564 -28.96 4.83 -5.72
CA ARG A 564 -30.18 4.22 -5.17
C ARG A 564 -30.93 5.19 -4.23
N LYS A 565 -30.23 5.89 -3.33
CA LYS A 565 -30.84 6.89 -2.45
C LYS A 565 -31.37 8.10 -3.22
N LEU A 566 -30.66 8.53 -4.25
CA LEU A 566 -31.08 9.58 -5.17
C LEU A 566 -32.17 9.12 -6.14
N GLN A 567 -32.50 7.83 -6.21
CA GLN A 567 -33.42 7.25 -7.20
C GLN A 567 -33.01 7.55 -8.65
N ILE A 568 -31.69 7.63 -8.92
CA ILE A 568 -31.13 7.76 -10.26
C ILE A 568 -30.83 6.35 -10.79
N LYS A 569 -31.34 6.02 -11.98
CA LYS A 569 -31.14 4.72 -12.61
C LYS A 569 -29.96 4.77 -13.58
N ASP A 570 -28.95 3.95 -13.33
CA ASP A 570 -27.82 3.74 -14.23
C ASP A 570 -27.56 2.24 -14.41
N LYS A 571 -27.85 1.73 -15.60
CA LYS A 571 -27.69 0.30 -15.88
C LYS A 571 -26.24 -0.14 -15.97
N SER A 572 -25.28 0.74 -16.29
CA SER A 572 -23.88 0.32 -16.48
C SER A 572 -23.19 0.00 -15.16
N LEU A 573 -23.63 0.64 -14.07
CA LEU A 573 -23.10 0.38 -12.73
C LEU A 573 -23.81 -0.82 -12.09
N LEU A 574 -25.15 -0.88 -12.17
CA LEU A 574 -25.99 -1.70 -11.29
C LEU A 574 -26.05 -3.22 -11.58
N THR A 575 -25.32 -3.77 -12.55
CA THR A 575 -25.42 -5.21 -12.89
C THR A 575 -24.07 -5.94 -12.82
N GLN A 576 -24.05 -7.10 -12.15
CA GLN A 576 -22.96 -8.06 -12.29
C GLN A 576 -22.96 -8.65 -13.72
N PRO A 577 -21.80 -8.87 -14.35
CA PRO A 577 -21.76 -9.42 -15.70
C PRO A 577 -22.15 -10.90 -15.75
N LEU A 578 -22.74 -11.35 -16.85
CA LEU A 578 -23.08 -12.77 -17.04
C LEU A 578 -21.82 -13.55 -17.48
N VAL A 579 -21.55 -14.69 -16.82
CA VAL A 579 -20.46 -15.60 -17.19
C VAL A 579 -21.02 -16.88 -17.81
N SER A 580 -20.64 -17.15 -19.05
CA SER A 580 -20.95 -18.41 -19.73
C SER A 580 -19.82 -19.41 -19.52
N VAL A 581 -20.07 -20.43 -18.70
CA VAL A 581 -19.15 -21.55 -18.52
C VAL A 581 -19.30 -22.48 -19.71
N VAL A 582 -18.23 -22.70 -20.47
CA VAL A 582 -18.18 -23.66 -21.56
C VAL A 582 -17.34 -24.84 -21.11
N ALA A 583 -17.98 -26.01 -21.02
CA ALA A 583 -17.34 -27.26 -20.66
C ALA A 583 -17.57 -28.27 -21.79
N ALA A 584 -16.49 -28.82 -22.32
CA ALA A 584 -16.55 -29.87 -23.34
C ALA A 584 -16.00 -31.16 -22.74
N THR A 585 -16.71 -32.27 -22.96
CA THR A 585 -16.26 -33.58 -22.49
C THR A 585 -16.54 -34.66 -23.52
N ASN A 586 -15.52 -35.45 -23.82
CA ASN A 586 -15.61 -36.69 -24.58
C ASN A 586 -15.58 -37.93 -23.67
N ARG A 587 -15.58 -37.73 -22.35
CA ARG A 587 -15.35 -38.73 -21.29
C ARG A 587 -16.55 -38.80 -20.34
N PRO A 588 -17.50 -39.74 -20.54
CA PRO A 588 -18.73 -39.84 -19.74
C PRO A 588 -18.52 -39.85 -18.22
N GLU A 589 -17.42 -40.41 -17.75
CA GLU A 589 -17.05 -40.47 -16.33
C GLU A 589 -16.77 -39.09 -15.69
N TYR A 590 -16.46 -38.06 -16.48
CA TYR A 590 -16.21 -36.70 -16.00
C TYR A 590 -17.43 -35.77 -16.06
N LEU A 591 -18.56 -36.25 -16.59
CA LEU A 591 -19.79 -35.47 -16.66
C LEU A 591 -20.21 -34.94 -15.28
N GLU A 592 -20.16 -35.78 -14.24
CA GLU A 592 -20.51 -35.35 -12.88
C GLU A 592 -19.57 -34.25 -12.37
N ASN A 593 -18.26 -34.38 -12.60
CA ASN A 593 -17.29 -33.39 -12.19
C ASN A 593 -17.56 -32.02 -12.84
N CYS A 594 -17.95 -31.98 -14.13
CA CYS A 594 -18.37 -30.74 -14.78
C CYS A 594 -19.56 -30.09 -14.07
N LEU A 595 -20.60 -30.86 -13.76
CA LEU A 595 -21.83 -30.36 -13.13
C LEU A 595 -21.56 -29.89 -11.69
N GLU A 596 -20.76 -30.63 -10.93
CA GLU A 596 -20.34 -30.25 -9.58
C GLU A 596 -19.50 -28.97 -9.59
N ASN A 597 -18.52 -28.86 -10.49
CA ASN A 597 -17.68 -27.68 -10.62
C ASN A 597 -18.50 -26.43 -10.97
N TYR A 598 -19.50 -26.56 -11.85
CA TYR A 598 -20.44 -25.48 -12.15
C TYR A 598 -21.30 -25.12 -10.93
N THR A 599 -21.92 -26.12 -10.30
CA THR A 599 -22.87 -25.92 -9.20
C THR A 599 -22.22 -25.30 -7.98
N ARG A 600 -20.98 -25.69 -7.66
CA ARG A 600 -20.22 -25.19 -6.50
C ARG A 600 -19.87 -23.69 -6.56
N GLN A 601 -19.88 -23.06 -7.74
CA GLN A 601 -19.50 -21.65 -7.85
C GLN A 601 -20.51 -20.74 -7.13
N LYS A 602 -20.01 -19.89 -6.21
CA LYS A 602 -20.80 -18.86 -5.53
C LYS A 602 -21.18 -17.68 -6.44
N TYR A 603 -20.46 -17.49 -7.54
CA TYR A 603 -20.85 -16.52 -8.56
C TYR A 603 -22.19 -16.94 -9.18
N THR A 604 -23.25 -16.15 -8.96
CA THR A 604 -24.64 -16.57 -9.26
C THR A 604 -25.08 -16.20 -10.69
N HIS A 605 -24.54 -15.12 -11.26
CA HIS A 605 -24.92 -14.67 -12.59
C HIS A 605 -24.15 -15.45 -13.68
N LYS A 606 -24.46 -16.74 -13.81
CA LYS A 606 -23.77 -17.68 -14.71
C LYS A 606 -24.75 -18.56 -15.50
N GLU A 607 -24.26 -19.12 -16.59
CA GLU A 607 -24.91 -20.18 -17.37
C GLU A 607 -23.88 -21.26 -17.76
N LEU A 608 -24.32 -22.48 -18.04
CA LEU A 608 -23.48 -23.59 -18.48
C LEU A 608 -23.82 -24.01 -19.91
N LEU A 609 -22.80 -24.12 -20.75
CA LEU A 609 -22.85 -24.61 -22.12
C LEU A 609 -22.06 -25.92 -22.13
N LEU A 610 -22.75 -27.04 -21.93
CA LEU A 610 -22.16 -28.37 -21.85
C LEU A 610 -22.14 -29.01 -23.24
N VAL A 611 -20.94 -29.31 -23.76
CA VAL A 611 -20.75 -29.91 -25.08
C VAL A 611 -20.23 -31.34 -24.94
N LEU A 612 -21.09 -32.29 -25.26
CA LEU A 612 -20.84 -33.73 -25.24
C LEU A 612 -20.22 -34.14 -26.58
N ASN A 613 -18.93 -34.47 -26.58
CA ASN A 613 -18.15 -34.86 -27.77
C ASN A 613 -17.92 -36.37 -27.79
N ASN A 614 -19.01 -37.13 -27.65
CA ASN A 614 -18.98 -38.59 -27.72
C ASN A 614 -20.35 -39.08 -28.17
N ASN A 615 -20.39 -39.95 -29.17
CA ASN A 615 -21.65 -40.45 -29.72
C ASN A 615 -22.39 -41.41 -28.76
N SER A 616 -21.71 -41.95 -27.74
CA SER A 616 -22.28 -42.86 -26.76
C SER A 616 -23.16 -42.20 -25.68
N TYR A 617 -23.13 -40.88 -25.54
CA TYR A 617 -23.98 -40.19 -24.56
C TYR A 617 -25.47 -40.36 -24.90
N ASN A 618 -26.27 -40.74 -23.91
CA ASN A 618 -27.72 -40.62 -23.96
C ASN A 618 -28.15 -39.19 -23.63
N LEU A 619 -28.44 -38.40 -24.67
CA LEU A 619 -28.74 -36.97 -24.52
C LEU A 619 -29.96 -36.70 -23.62
N GLU A 620 -30.98 -37.55 -23.65
CA GLU A 620 -32.19 -37.37 -22.83
C GLU A 620 -31.90 -37.63 -21.35
N GLU A 621 -31.07 -38.62 -21.03
CA GLU A 621 -30.62 -38.88 -19.67
C GLU A 621 -29.80 -37.70 -19.12
N VAL A 622 -28.88 -37.15 -19.92
CA VAL A 622 -28.10 -35.97 -19.52
C VAL A 622 -29.01 -34.75 -19.34
N ARG A 623 -29.98 -34.53 -20.22
CA ARG A 623 -30.98 -33.44 -20.09
C ARG A 623 -31.81 -33.58 -18.83
N GLN A 624 -32.26 -34.79 -18.51
CA GLN A 624 -32.99 -35.06 -17.29
C GLN A 624 -32.12 -34.75 -16.06
N LYS A 625 -30.85 -35.16 -16.08
CA LYS A 625 -29.89 -34.92 -14.99
C LYS A 625 -29.63 -33.44 -14.73
N VAL A 626 -29.53 -32.62 -15.78
CA VAL A 626 -29.29 -31.17 -15.64
C VAL A 626 -30.57 -30.34 -15.50
N SER A 627 -31.76 -30.94 -15.60
CA SER A 627 -33.04 -30.22 -15.59
C SER A 627 -33.30 -29.42 -14.30
N SER A 628 -32.70 -29.85 -13.18
CA SER A 628 -32.76 -29.17 -11.89
C SER A 628 -31.75 -28.02 -11.74
N LEU A 629 -30.80 -27.90 -12.68
CA LEU A 629 -29.75 -26.89 -12.64
C LEU A 629 -30.18 -25.63 -13.40
N PRO A 630 -29.97 -24.44 -12.83
CA PRO A 630 -30.33 -23.20 -13.50
C PRO A 630 -29.40 -22.91 -14.69
N ASN A 631 -29.98 -22.43 -15.79
CA ASN A 631 -29.29 -21.90 -16.96
C ASN A 631 -28.29 -22.87 -17.61
N VAL A 632 -28.64 -24.15 -17.74
CA VAL A 632 -27.80 -25.14 -18.46
C VAL A 632 -28.34 -25.40 -19.86
N LYS A 633 -27.46 -25.41 -20.86
CA LYS A 633 -27.72 -25.88 -22.22
C LYS A 633 -26.78 -27.04 -22.55
N VAL A 634 -27.33 -28.09 -23.15
CA VAL A 634 -26.58 -29.30 -23.51
C VAL A 634 -26.58 -29.47 -25.02
N PHE A 635 -25.41 -29.69 -25.59
CA PHE A 635 -25.19 -29.99 -27.00
C PHE A 635 -24.46 -31.32 -27.11
N GLN A 636 -24.82 -32.13 -28.10
CA GLN A 636 -24.05 -33.31 -28.48
C GLN A 636 -23.51 -33.11 -29.89
N VAL A 637 -22.23 -33.43 -30.08
CA VAL A 637 -21.54 -33.35 -31.37
C VAL A 637 -20.86 -34.68 -31.67
N ASN A 638 -20.59 -34.91 -32.95
CA ASN A 638 -19.83 -36.07 -33.39
C ASN A 638 -18.43 -36.08 -32.75
N GLU A 639 -17.96 -37.26 -32.35
CA GLU A 639 -16.65 -37.48 -31.70
C GLU A 639 -15.43 -37.11 -32.57
N GLU A 640 -15.58 -36.97 -33.88
CA GLU A 640 -14.54 -36.45 -34.79
C GLU A 640 -14.24 -34.97 -34.59
N LYS A 641 -15.14 -34.23 -33.93
CA LYS A 641 -14.96 -32.79 -33.68
C LYS A 641 -13.81 -32.56 -32.71
N THR A 642 -12.93 -31.63 -33.06
CA THR A 642 -11.82 -31.20 -32.21
C THR A 642 -12.31 -30.46 -30.96
N LEU A 643 -11.50 -30.42 -29.90
CA LEU A 643 -11.81 -29.61 -28.70
C LEU A 643 -12.09 -28.14 -29.06
N GLY A 644 -11.33 -27.58 -30.01
CA GLY A 644 -11.54 -26.21 -30.48
C GLY A 644 -12.93 -26.00 -31.10
N GLU A 645 -13.43 -26.97 -31.87
CA GLU A 645 -14.79 -26.96 -32.41
C GLU A 645 -15.84 -27.00 -31.31
N CYS A 646 -15.67 -27.87 -30.32
CA CYS A 646 -16.57 -28.00 -29.19
C CYS A 646 -16.64 -26.69 -28.37
N LEU A 647 -15.49 -26.09 -28.07
CA LEU A 647 -15.42 -24.82 -27.35
C LEU A 647 -16.05 -23.68 -28.15
N ASN A 648 -15.77 -23.57 -29.45
CA ASN A 648 -16.37 -22.55 -30.32
C ASN A 648 -17.90 -22.71 -30.41
N LEU A 649 -18.43 -23.94 -30.47
CA LEU A 649 -19.88 -24.18 -30.43
C LEU A 649 -20.51 -23.65 -29.14
N GLY A 650 -19.87 -23.88 -28.00
CA GLY A 650 -20.30 -23.33 -26.72
C GLY A 650 -20.28 -21.81 -26.71
N VAL A 651 -19.20 -21.20 -27.23
CA VAL A 651 -19.07 -19.74 -27.38
C VAL A 651 -20.20 -19.17 -28.25
N ASP A 652 -20.49 -19.77 -29.39
CA ASP A 652 -21.50 -19.26 -30.32
C ASP A 652 -22.92 -19.30 -29.73
N ASN A 653 -23.19 -20.21 -28.80
CA ASN A 653 -24.48 -20.37 -28.11
C ASN A 653 -24.56 -19.67 -26.74
N SER A 654 -23.47 -19.01 -26.34
CA SER A 654 -23.37 -18.28 -25.08
C SER A 654 -24.12 -16.94 -25.16
N ARG A 655 -24.49 -16.38 -24.01
CA ARG A 655 -25.05 -15.02 -23.84
C ARG A 655 -24.19 -14.12 -22.95
N GLY A 656 -23.24 -14.68 -22.21
CA GLY A 656 -22.44 -13.97 -21.24
C GLY A 656 -21.50 -12.95 -21.85
N ASP A 657 -21.19 -11.93 -21.04
CA ASP A 657 -20.16 -10.92 -21.30
C ASP A 657 -18.75 -11.54 -21.25
N TYR A 658 -18.63 -12.64 -20.50
CA TYR A 658 -17.41 -13.42 -20.32
C TYR A 658 -17.66 -14.89 -20.58
N ILE A 659 -16.65 -15.56 -21.14
CA ILE A 659 -16.61 -17.00 -21.38
C ILE A 659 -15.57 -17.61 -20.44
N ALA A 660 -15.98 -18.54 -19.59
CA ALA A 660 -15.07 -19.33 -18.76
C ALA A 660 -14.93 -20.73 -19.36
N LYS A 661 -13.71 -21.16 -19.70
CA LYS A 661 -13.45 -22.54 -20.14
C LYS A 661 -13.23 -23.39 -18.90
N PHE A 662 -14.05 -24.43 -18.72
CA PHE A 662 -13.82 -25.46 -17.69
C PHE A 662 -13.38 -26.75 -18.37
N ASP A 663 -12.24 -27.28 -17.93
CA ASP A 663 -11.81 -28.65 -18.23
C ASP A 663 -12.60 -29.65 -17.36
N ASP A 664 -12.92 -30.80 -17.94
CA ASP A 664 -13.80 -31.82 -17.36
C ASP A 664 -13.14 -32.65 -16.26
N ASP A 665 -11.81 -32.72 -16.21
CA ASP A 665 -11.03 -33.46 -15.22
C ASP A 665 -10.41 -32.61 -14.10
N ASP A 666 -10.41 -31.29 -14.24
CA ASP A 666 -9.87 -30.36 -13.23
C ASP A 666 -10.87 -30.07 -12.09
N LEU A 667 -10.37 -29.49 -10.99
CA LEU A 667 -11.18 -29.11 -9.83
C LEU A 667 -11.24 -27.59 -9.66
N TYR A 668 -12.45 -27.05 -9.62
CA TYR A 668 -12.73 -25.61 -9.49
C TYR A 668 -13.37 -25.31 -8.13
N GLY A 669 -12.73 -24.42 -7.37
CA GLY A 669 -13.22 -23.96 -6.07
C GLY A 669 -14.44 -23.07 -6.16
N SER A 670 -15.16 -22.91 -5.06
CA SER A 670 -16.42 -22.15 -5.02
C SER A 670 -16.27 -20.67 -5.39
N HIS A 671 -15.08 -20.10 -5.22
CA HIS A 671 -14.79 -18.70 -5.52
C HIS A 671 -14.04 -18.50 -6.86
N PHE A 672 -13.78 -19.56 -7.64
CA PHE A 672 -12.98 -19.48 -8.86
C PHE A 672 -13.49 -18.40 -9.82
N LEU A 673 -14.76 -18.47 -10.21
CA LEU A 673 -15.33 -17.49 -11.15
C LEU A 673 -15.32 -16.06 -10.57
N GLY A 674 -15.65 -15.90 -9.29
CA GLY A 674 -15.65 -14.60 -8.63
C GLY A 674 -14.27 -13.95 -8.66
N ASP A 675 -13.23 -14.69 -8.27
CA ASP A 675 -11.84 -14.23 -8.27
C ASP A 675 -11.38 -13.82 -9.68
N MET A 676 -11.76 -14.59 -10.72
CA MET A 676 -11.40 -14.24 -12.11
C MET A 676 -12.11 -12.97 -12.59
N ILE A 677 -13.38 -12.79 -12.22
CA ILE A 677 -14.16 -11.60 -12.61
C ILE A 677 -13.66 -10.34 -11.91
N LEU A 678 -13.28 -10.42 -10.64
CA LEU A 678 -12.68 -9.29 -9.91
C LEU A 678 -11.47 -8.72 -10.65
N ALA A 679 -10.63 -9.56 -11.26
CA ALA A 679 -9.45 -9.11 -12.00
C ALA A 679 -9.76 -8.20 -13.20
N PHE A 680 -10.95 -8.31 -13.81
CA PHE A 680 -11.36 -7.40 -14.88
C PHE A 680 -11.72 -5.99 -14.38
N SER A 681 -11.98 -5.81 -13.08
CA SER A 681 -12.29 -4.50 -12.50
C SER A 681 -11.09 -3.56 -12.35
N TYR A 682 -9.87 -4.10 -12.38
CA TYR A 682 -8.63 -3.33 -12.21
C TYR A 682 -7.59 -3.56 -13.31
N THR A 683 -7.89 -4.38 -14.32
CA THR A 683 -7.03 -4.63 -15.47
C THR A 683 -7.71 -4.25 -16.77
N ASN A 684 -6.93 -3.99 -17.81
CA ASN A 684 -7.44 -3.88 -19.17
C ASN A 684 -7.28 -5.18 -19.96
N ALA A 685 -7.17 -6.32 -19.26
CA ALA A 685 -6.97 -7.63 -19.86
C ALA A 685 -8.16 -8.04 -20.74
N ALA A 686 -7.85 -8.76 -21.81
CA ALA A 686 -8.82 -9.45 -22.65
C ALA A 686 -9.14 -10.84 -22.08
N ILE A 687 -8.14 -11.43 -21.40
CA ILE A 687 -8.18 -12.78 -20.83
C ILE A 687 -7.59 -12.72 -19.42
N VAL A 688 -8.25 -13.35 -18.47
CA VAL A 688 -7.75 -13.61 -17.12
C VAL A 688 -7.62 -15.13 -16.97
N GLY A 689 -6.54 -15.58 -16.36
CA GLY A 689 -6.39 -16.98 -15.95
C GLY A 689 -5.36 -17.11 -14.83
N LYS A 690 -4.81 -18.32 -14.65
CA LYS A 690 -3.79 -18.61 -13.64
C LYS A 690 -2.54 -19.17 -14.29
N GLN A 691 -1.41 -18.47 -14.15
CA GLN A 691 -0.10 -19.00 -14.52
C GLN A 691 0.53 -19.76 -13.35
N THR A 692 0.38 -19.26 -12.14
CA THR A 692 0.66 -20.02 -10.91
C THR A 692 -0.61 -20.72 -10.47
N TYR A 693 -0.54 -22.03 -10.22
CA TYR A 693 -1.71 -22.81 -9.80
C TYR A 693 -1.29 -24.07 -9.03
N TYR A 694 -2.25 -24.66 -8.33
CA TYR A 694 -2.05 -25.96 -7.68
C TYR A 694 -2.22 -27.10 -8.68
N GLY A 695 -1.32 -28.07 -8.64
CA GLY A 695 -1.41 -29.33 -9.38
C GLY A 695 -1.42 -30.50 -8.40
N TYR A 696 -2.26 -31.51 -8.66
CA TYR A 696 -2.27 -32.76 -7.91
C TYR A 696 -1.80 -33.90 -8.82
N LEU A 697 -0.70 -34.53 -8.42
CA LEU A 697 -0.11 -35.70 -9.08
C LEU A 697 -0.66 -36.95 -8.37
N GLU A 698 -1.64 -37.61 -8.99
CA GLU A 698 -2.32 -38.75 -8.35
C GLU A 698 -1.36 -39.92 -8.10
N ASP A 699 -0.44 -40.18 -9.03
CA ASP A 699 0.47 -41.32 -9.01
C ASP A 699 1.38 -41.37 -7.76
N CYS A 700 1.79 -40.20 -7.27
CA CYS A 700 2.67 -40.08 -6.11
C CYS A 700 2.03 -39.31 -4.95
N GLU A 701 0.73 -39.06 -5.04
CA GLU A 701 -0.09 -38.31 -4.09
C GLU A 701 0.49 -36.92 -3.73
N LYS A 702 1.16 -36.24 -4.66
CA LYS A 702 1.81 -34.94 -4.38
C LYS A 702 0.94 -33.77 -4.80
N LEU A 703 0.77 -32.83 -3.87
CA LEU A 703 0.27 -31.49 -4.16
C LEU A 703 1.45 -30.56 -4.45
N VAL A 704 1.39 -29.86 -5.57
CA VAL A 704 2.45 -28.94 -6.00
C VAL A 704 1.90 -27.57 -6.38
N ILE A 705 2.73 -26.54 -6.25
CA ILE A 705 2.50 -25.23 -6.86
C ILE A 705 3.32 -25.15 -8.14
N ARG A 706 2.65 -25.02 -9.28
CA ARG A 706 3.26 -24.86 -10.61
C ARG A 706 3.60 -23.39 -10.86
N PHE A 707 4.80 -23.12 -11.35
CA PHE A 707 5.29 -21.78 -11.72
C PHE A 707 5.10 -20.72 -10.62
N PRO A 708 5.64 -20.94 -9.40
CA PRO A 708 5.47 -20.00 -8.27
C PRO A 708 5.97 -18.58 -8.62
N GLY A 709 5.30 -17.54 -8.09
CA GLY A 709 5.68 -16.14 -8.28
C GLY A 709 5.25 -15.53 -9.62
N ARG A 710 4.24 -16.13 -10.27
CA ARG A 710 3.64 -15.64 -11.53
C ARG A 710 2.20 -15.16 -11.33
N GLU A 711 1.78 -14.92 -10.10
CA GLU A 711 0.51 -14.31 -9.72
C GLU A 711 0.47 -12.81 -10.03
N HIS A 712 -0.75 -12.26 -10.18
CA HIS A 712 -1.06 -10.83 -10.29
C HIS A 712 -0.17 -10.02 -11.26
N ARG A 713 0.00 -10.52 -12.49
CA ARG A 713 0.83 -9.89 -13.52
C ARG A 713 0.31 -10.12 -14.93
N TYR A 714 0.63 -9.20 -15.84
CA TYR A 714 0.48 -9.45 -17.26
C TYR A 714 1.45 -10.56 -17.70
N THR A 715 0.96 -11.44 -18.56
CA THR A 715 1.67 -12.60 -19.09
C THR A 715 1.24 -12.89 -20.53
N ASN A 716 1.89 -13.86 -21.15
CA ASN A 716 1.53 -14.34 -22.49
C ASN A 716 0.90 -15.74 -22.45
N LEU A 717 0.85 -16.37 -21.27
CA LEU A 717 0.37 -17.74 -21.10
C LEU A 717 -0.24 -17.94 -19.70
N VAL A 718 -1.38 -18.61 -19.65
CA VAL A 718 -2.06 -19.10 -18.45
C VAL A 718 -2.47 -20.56 -18.67
N SER A 719 -2.84 -21.28 -17.62
CA SER A 719 -3.36 -22.64 -17.76
C SER A 719 -4.68 -22.65 -18.55
N GLY A 720 -4.83 -23.61 -19.47
CA GLY A 720 -5.97 -23.69 -20.39
C GLY A 720 -7.33 -23.74 -19.70
N GLY A 721 -7.50 -24.64 -18.73
CA GLY A 721 -8.71 -24.74 -17.90
C GLY A 721 -8.99 -23.52 -17.03
N THR A 722 -8.10 -22.53 -16.96
CA THR A 722 -8.31 -21.35 -16.12
C THR A 722 -8.78 -20.12 -16.87
N MET A 723 -8.93 -20.21 -18.20
CA MET A 723 -9.21 -19.05 -19.04
C MET A 723 -10.63 -18.53 -18.83
N VAL A 724 -10.71 -17.28 -18.38
CA VAL A 724 -11.92 -16.43 -18.47
C VAL A 724 -11.65 -15.31 -19.47
N ILE A 725 -12.46 -15.24 -20.51
CA ILE A 725 -12.20 -14.47 -21.73
C ILE A 725 -13.38 -13.50 -21.94
N LYS A 726 -13.10 -12.23 -22.24
CA LYS A 726 -14.16 -11.30 -22.69
C LYS A 726 -14.78 -11.82 -23.98
N ARG A 727 -16.10 -11.93 -24.05
CA ARG A 727 -16.81 -12.48 -25.22
C ARG A 727 -16.38 -11.83 -26.54
N LYS A 728 -16.20 -10.50 -26.56
CA LYS A 728 -15.75 -9.74 -27.74
C LYS A 728 -14.40 -10.17 -28.32
N VAL A 729 -13.58 -10.91 -27.58
CA VAL A 729 -12.33 -11.49 -28.11
C VAL A 729 -12.62 -12.46 -29.25
N PHE A 730 -13.74 -13.18 -29.18
CA PHE A 730 -14.14 -14.18 -30.17
C PHE A 730 -14.60 -13.58 -31.51
N GLU A 731 -14.78 -12.26 -31.58
CA GLU A 731 -14.96 -11.54 -32.85
C GLU A 731 -13.64 -11.45 -33.64
N GLN A 732 -12.49 -11.61 -32.99
CA GLN A 732 -11.16 -11.48 -33.58
C GLN A 732 -10.39 -12.81 -33.60
N VAL A 733 -10.50 -13.62 -32.55
CA VAL A 733 -9.73 -14.86 -32.38
C VAL A 733 -10.65 -16.01 -31.99
N ARG A 734 -10.60 -17.12 -32.73
CA ARG A 734 -11.33 -18.36 -32.42
C ARG A 734 -10.39 -19.46 -31.96
N PHE A 735 -10.90 -20.43 -31.20
CA PHE A 735 -10.12 -21.62 -30.88
C PHE A 735 -9.77 -22.37 -32.18
N PRO A 736 -8.50 -22.76 -32.38
CA PRO A 736 -8.08 -23.38 -33.62
C PRO A 736 -8.57 -24.82 -33.75
N TYR A 737 -8.83 -25.24 -34.98
CA TYR A 737 -9.17 -26.61 -35.36
C TYR A 737 -7.91 -27.48 -35.33
N LYS A 738 -7.49 -27.91 -34.13
CA LYS A 738 -6.29 -28.73 -33.94
C LYS A 738 -6.54 -29.88 -32.94
N PRO A 739 -5.90 -31.04 -33.14
CA PRO A 739 -6.03 -32.18 -32.24
C PRO A 739 -5.29 -31.98 -30.90
N PHE A 740 -4.22 -31.18 -30.89
CA PHE A 740 -3.40 -30.94 -29.69
C PHE A 740 -3.01 -29.46 -29.56
N GLY A 741 -2.81 -29.00 -28.32
CA GLY A 741 -2.30 -27.65 -28.04
C GLY A 741 -3.26 -26.51 -28.37
N THR A 742 -4.57 -26.77 -28.41
CA THR A 742 -5.63 -25.81 -28.75
C THR A 742 -5.54 -24.53 -27.91
N ASP A 743 -5.42 -24.66 -26.59
CA ASP A 743 -5.36 -23.52 -25.66
C ASP A 743 -4.11 -22.66 -25.87
N THR A 744 -2.94 -23.28 -25.97
CA THR A 744 -1.67 -22.57 -26.22
C THR A 744 -1.70 -21.83 -27.54
N ALA A 745 -2.26 -22.44 -28.60
CA ALA A 745 -2.38 -21.80 -29.90
C ALA A 745 -3.39 -20.64 -29.90
N PHE A 746 -4.50 -20.76 -29.15
CA PHE A 746 -5.45 -19.67 -28.95
C PHE A 746 -4.81 -18.48 -28.22
N LEU A 747 -4.12 -18.73 -27.09
CA LEU A 747 -3.42 -17.69 -26.34
C LEU A 747 -2.33 -17.00 -27.17
N LYS A 748 -1.57 -17.77 -27.96
CA LYS A 748 -0.59 -17.23 -28.91
C LYS A 748 -1.25 -16.28 -29.92
N SER A 749 -2.36 -16.70 -30.53
CA SER A 749 -3.12 -15.89 -31.49
C SER A 749 -3.67 -14.60 -30.86
N CYS A 750 -4.07 -14.67 -29.59
CA CYS A 750 -4.49 -13.49 -28.82
C CYS A 750 -3.33 -12.50 -28.59
N VAL A 751 -2.15 -12.99 -28.20
CA VAL A 751 -0.95 -12.15 -28.03
C VAL A 751 -0.51 -11.52 -29.35
N GLU A 752 -0.53 -12.29 -30.45
CA GLU A 752 -0.25 -11.78 -31.81
C GLU A 752 -1.26 -10.69 -32.22
N SER A 753 -2.51 -10.80 -31.76
CA SER A 753 -3.56 -9.78 -31.93
C SER A 753 -3.48 -8.63 -30.92
N LYS A 754 -2.37 -8.50 -30.17
CA LYS A 754 -2.13 -7.47 -29.13
C LYS A 754 -3.14 -7.48 -27.97
N LEU A 755 -3.83 -8.60 -27.76
CA LEU A 755 -4.73 -8.79 -26.63
C LEU A 755 -3.92 -9.15 -25.38
N LYS A 756 -4.18 -8.45 -24.28
CA LYS A 756 -3.44 -8.62 -23.02
C LYS A 756 -4.03 -9.77 -22.19
N ILE A 757 -3.16 -10.60 -21.63
CA ILE A 757 -3.52 -11.69 -20.72
C ILE A 757 -3.01 -11.37 -19.32
N TRP A 758 -3.86 -11.59 -18.31
CA TRP A 758 -3.54 -11.40 -16.90
C TRP A 758 -3.54 -12.73 -16.15
N SER A 759 -2.47 -12.98 -15.40
CA SER A 759 -2.40 -14.04 -14.41
C SER A 759 -2.88 -13.50 -13.07
N SER A 760 -3.90 -14.14 -12.50
CA SER A 760 -4.56 -13.80 -11.24
C SER A 760 -3.87 -14.46 -10.04
N ASP A 761 -4.61 -14.83 -9.00
CA ASP A 761 -4.12 -15.60 -7.85
C ASP A 761 -3.96 -17.09 -8.18
N LYS A 762 -3.46 -17.90 -7.22
CA LYS A 762 -3.26 -19.35 -7.37
C LYS A 762 -4.38 -20.23 -6.78
N TYR A 763 -5.31 -19.66 -6.02
CA TYR A 763 -6.33 -20.39 -5.25
C TYR A 763 -7.51 -20.80 -6.12
N ASN A 764 -8.42 -21.61 -5.55
CA ASN A 764 -9.66 -22.06 -6.18
C ASN A 764 -9.51 -22.84 -7.49
N PHE A 765 -8.34 -23.39 -7.79
CA PHE A 765 -8.13 -24.24 -8.96
C PHE A 765 -7.05 -25.28 -8.68
N VAL A 766 -7.34 -26.54 -8.99
CA VAL A 766 -6.37 -27.63 -8.93
C VAL A 766 -6.40 -28.39 -10.24
N GLN A 767 -5.25 -28.43 -10.92
CA GLN A 767 -5.07 -29.29 -12.09
C GLN A 767 -4.88 -30.73 -11.62
N LYS A 768 -5.74 -31.67 -12.05
CA LYS A 768 -5.56 -33.09 -11.73
C LYS A 768 -4.76 -33.79 -12.83
N ARG A 769 -3.80 -34.64 -12.45
CA ARG A 769 -3.03 -35.45 -13.41
C ARG A 769 -3.01 -36.91 -13.00
N LYS A 770 -3.49 -37.77 -13.92
CA LYS A 770 -3.59 -39.23 -13.81
C LYS A 770 -2.53 -40.00 -14.61
N LEU A 771 -2.23 -41.21 -14.11
CA LEU A 771 -1.35 -42.30 -14.55
C LEU A 771 -1.14 -42.52 -16.05
N ASP A 772 -2.16 -42.33 -16.89
CA ASP A 772 -2.06 -42.72 -18.30
C ASP A 772 -1.78 -41.53 -19.22
N THR A 773 -0.51 -41.37 -19.59
CA THR A 773 -0.05 -40.38 -20.58
C THR A 773 -0.61 -40.58 -21.99
N SER A 774 -1.37 -41.66 -22.26
CA SER A 774 -2.11 -41.85 -23.51
C SER A 774 -3.42 -41.04 -23.59
N TYR A 775 -3.98 -40.61 -22.46
CA TYR A 775 -5.22 -39.80 -22.40
C TYR A 775 -4.99 -38.30 -22.23
N HIS A 776 -3.75 -37.85 -22.00
CA HIS A 776 -3.42 -36.43 -21.90
C HIS A 776 -2.95 -35.88 -23.25
N THR A 777 -3.53 -34.74 -23.67
CA THR A 777 -3.04 -33.99 -24.85
C THR A 777 -1.62 -33.41 -24.65
N TRP A 778 -1.07 -33.47 -23.43
CA TRP A 778 0.26 -32.97 -23.04
C TRP A 778 1.12 -34.06 -22.36
N LYS A 779 2.03 -34.66 -23.13
CA LYS A 779 2.96 -35.74 -22.72
C LYS A 779 4.26 -35.21 -22.10
N ILE A 780 4.16 -34.56 -20.94
CA ILE A 780 5.33 -34.19 -20.14
C ILE A 780 5.52 -35.25 -19.05
N ASN A 781 6.73 -35.80 -18.90
CA ASN A 781 7.01 -36.78 -17.85
C ASN A 781 7.02 -36.11 -16.46
N GLU A 782 6.79 -36.88 -15.40
CA GLU A 782 6.63 -36.34 -14.04
C GLU A 782 7.84 -35.51 -13.59
N ALA A 783 9.06 -35.95 -13.91
CA ALA A 783 10.30 -35.24 -13.56
C ALA A 783 10.36 -33.84 -14.20
N GLU A 784 9.92 -33.70 -15.45
CA GLU A 784 9.85 -32.43 -16.15
C GLU A 784 8.70 -31.55 -15.63
N TYR A 785 7.59 -32.15 -15.18
CA TYR A 785 6.50 -31.43 -14.52
C TYR A 785 6.94 -30.82 -13.18
N ILE A 786 7.68 -31.60 -12.38
CA ILE A 786 8.20 -31.19 -11.06
C ILE A 786 9.27 -30.11 -11.19
N LYS A 787 10.06 -30.09 -12.29
CA LYS A 787 11.14 -29.11 -12.49
C LYS A 787 10.72 -27.65 -12.30
N ASN A 788 9.48 -27.31 -12.65
CA ASN A 788 8.94 -25.95 -12.51
C ASN A 788 7.89 -25.84 -11.39
N SER A 789 7.95 -26.73 -10.40
CA SER A 789 6.96 -26.83 -9.32
C SER A 789 7.62 -26.87 -7.94
N ILE A 790 6.90 -26.42 -6.92
CA ILE A 790 7.26 -26.61 -5.51
C ILE A 790 6.29 -27.61 -4.89
N ILE A 791 6.80 -28.65 -4.22
CA ILE A 791 5.96 -29.60 -3.49
C ILE A 791 5.50 -28.93 -2.19
N VAL A 792 4.19 -28.90 -1.96
CA VAL A 792 3.57 -28.23 -0.80
C VAL A 792 2.76 -29.17 0.07
N GLY A 793 2.54 -30.42 -0.35
CA GLY A 793 1.83 -31.40 0.47
C GLY A 793 1.86 -32.81 -0.11
N LYS A 794 1.54 -33.80 0.75
CA LYS A 794 1.44 -35.23 0.41
C LYS A 794 0.00 -35.73 0.23
N ARG A 795 -1.00 -34.85 0.34
CA ARG A 795 -2.43 -35.16 0.14
C ARG A 795 -3.16 -33.94 -0.41
N LEU A 796 -4.21 -34.19 -1.21
CA LEU A 796 -5.11 -33.14 -1.67
C LEU A 796 -6.01 -32.71 -0.51
N ASP A 797 -5.59 -31.70 0.24
CA ASP A 797 -6.46 -31.01 1.18
C ASP A 797 -7.17 -29.87 0.47
N ILE A 798 -8.41 -30.12 0.04
CA ILE A 798 -9.22 -29.14 -0.70
C ILE A 798 -9.54 -27.93 0.18
N SER A 799 -9.62 -28.08 1.50
CA SER A 799 -10.03 -27.02 2.41
C SER A 799 -9.02 -25.86 2.47
N THR A 800 -7.73 -26.15 2.26
CA THR A 800 -6.66 -25.15 2.30
C THR A 800 -6.46 -24.40 0.99
N LEU A 801 -7.02 -24.92 -0.12
CA LEU A 801 -6.87 -24.39 -1.48
C LEU A 801 -8.12 -23.66 -1.99
N MET A 802 -9.29 -24.07 -1.49
CA MET A 802 -10.60 -23.55 -1.87
C MET A 802 -11.08 -22.49 -0.87
N ILE A 803 -10.22 -21.48 -0.68
CA ILE A 803 -10.44 -20.36 0.26
C ILE A 803 -11.24 -19.23 -0.36
#